data_AF-A0A9D5FR63-F1
#
_entry.id   AF-A0A9D5FR63-F1
#
_cell.length_a   1.000
_cell.length_b   1.000
_cell.length_c   1.000
_cell.angle_alpha   90.00
_cell.angle_beta   90.00
_cell.angle_gamma   90.00
#
_symmetry.space_group_name_H-M   'P 1'
#
loop_
_entity.id
_entity.type
_entity.pdbx_description
1 polymer ?
#
loop_
_entity_poly.entity_id
_entity_poly.type
_entity_poly.pdbx_seq_one_letter_code
_entity_poly.pdbx_strand_id
1 'polypeptide(L)'
;MMNRAAVYFPLIMVFFLVAGARGGQPQSIAVTAVNSDAGIVTTPETERTNGVCRYVVVISKKTWEYEAWRDDRKTWQNVALALSRKHKGLVIVHGEMSYPNNYEWGPFPGKLKDAIASFSPDYVCFVAQPQEITAKYVARAHQMLRQLDADRYGDAVWGIVTGLTAGDAGRLADVSGPLIIENVLTKTARDWVPYFYSGTYHSESEQNTMWTRLEGGQIDKRMDGPVDDTMPLVDALNSKSNVDLMITSGQATEYNWQLHYPTEAPEGLFQAEGGQLYGLEAAGWRRDIISANPKVYYAPGNGLIGHIPEDSSWINCMVLAWLKTGGAVQLGGYTTVSLSGYAGWGVGEYFIKLQGRWTFAESCFLNNQALLFDEEHQGRKLGNVTVVSEDRDVFVLYGDPAFEARLRPATKPDYDQTLEGRVSGARHSYQLTIRMNRPVKVIRPAIARLPARIRNPRVDDAAGRVVDVTDDMVLVGLWRDGEKDLASGQEWTIKFSGDSLQDKPAPRREMRLVAAAPEKRGTNSLTMFMAGAGNETSIAFSIAYDAGMMRYSGAKKSVQAGAAVVAVNSEQVAAGRLGLTLSLPPGQCFAAGTNRLLDILFIPVGKTAATAEVDFVDGPVARRIYSVQGEVADIQYRGGRVDLAAAEVVVSPSLDLAPMRPVVEPKVAVVPPPGKVAAVIPQEPPKAVVREVEKPRVPGVPYVVAPSAAAPVEWPPLAVSGIMGKGKGRLASVNGKVLGAGDSIQGAKILEITSDSVVFTCKGETKTILVGKTSGR
;
A
#
# COMPACT_ATOMS: atom_id res chain seq x y z
N MET A 1 -31.80 7.69 -48.09
CA MET A 1 -30.60 6.87 -47.84
C MET A 1 -29.81 7.51 -46.70
N MET A 2 -29.44 6.66 -45.75
CA MET A 2 -28.70 6.84 -44.49
C MET A 2 -27.95 8.16 -44.22
N ASN A 3 -28.29 8.77 -43.08
CA ASN A 3 -27.45 9.66 -42.28
C ASN A 3 -26.79 8.80 -41.17
N ARG A 4 -25.45 8.80 -41.06
CA ARG A 4 -24.70 8.26 -39.91
C ARG A 4 -24.01 9.41 -39.20
N ALA A 5 -24.49 9.75 -38.00
CA ALA A 5 -23.73 10.52 -37.02
C ALA A 5 -22.84 9.54 -36.26
N ALA A 6 -21.52 9.72 -36.36
CA ALA A 6 -20.53 9.00 -35.56
C ALA A 6 -20.29 9.78 -34.26
N VAL A 7 -20.63 9.19 -33.12
CA VAL A 7 -20.17 9.64 -31.80
C VAL A 7 -18.95 8.79 -31.47
N TYR A 8 -17.77 9.41 -31.47
CA TYR A 8 -16.51 8.83 -31.04
C TYR A 8 -16.41 8.88 -29.50
N PHE A 9 -16.32 7.72 -28.85
CA PHE A 9 -15.68 7.56 -27.54
C PHE A 9 -14.38 6.76 -27.77
N PRO A 10 -13.19 7.21 -27.35
CA PRO A 10 -11.99 6.44 -27.58
C PRO A 10 -11.86 5.36 -26.50
N LEU A 11 -12.11 4.10 -26.87
CA LEU A 11 -11.57 2.95 -26.14
C LEU A 11 -10.11 2.81 -26.58
N ILE A 12 -9.15 3.29 -25.78
CA ILE A 12 -7.73 3.14 -26.08
C ILE A 12 -7.31 1.73 -25.63
N MET A 13 -7.25 0.77 -26.56
CA MET A 13 -6.43 -0.43 -26.40
C MET A 13 -4.98 -0.06 -26.70
N VAL A 14 -4.10 -0.10 -25.70
CA VAL A 14 -2.67 0.12 -25.90
C VAL A 14 -2.00 -1.26 -26.05
N PHE A 15 -1.52 -1.56 -27.25
CA PHE A 15 -0.60 -2.68 -27.49
C PHE A 15 0.82 -2.13 -27.49
N PHE A 16 1.69 -2.58 -26.58
CA PHE A 16 3.12 -2.29 -26.66
C PHE A 16 3.87 -3.50 -27.22
N LEU A 17 4.56 -3.28 -28.33
CA LEU A 17 5.55 -4.19 -28.91
C LEU A 17 6.90 -3.87 -28.26
N VAL A 18 7.43 -4.79 -27.45
CA VAL A 18 8.83 -4.71 -26.99
C VAL A 18 9.71 -5.22 -28.13
N ALA A 19 10.50 -4.33 -28.74
CA ALA A 19 11.42 -4.66 -29.82
C ALA A 19 12.86 -4.81 -29.28
N GLY A 20 13.42 -6.02 -29.37
CA GLY A 20 14.83 -6.30 -29.08
C GLY A 20 15.30 -7.62 -29.71
N ALA A 21 16.05 -7.51 -30.81
CA ALA A 21 16.68 -8.58 -31.60
C ALA A 21 17.52 -9.57 -30.74
N ARG A 22 17.66 -10.89 -30.98
CA ARG A 22 17.46 -11.83 -32.09
C ARG A 22 17.07 -13.19 -31.49
N GLY A 23 16.13 -13.92 -32.11
CA GLY A 23 15.98 -15.37 -31.92
C GLY A 23 14.94 -15.86 -30.90
N GLY A 24 13.78 -15.20 -30.81
CA GLY A 24 12.59 -15.71 -30.11
C GLY A 24 11.40 -14.83 -30.45
N GLN A 25 10.24 -15.41 -30.77
CA GLN A 25 9.02 -14.64 -31.05
C GLN A 25 8.67 -13.75 -29.83
N PRO A 26 8.44 -12.43 -30.00
CA PRO A 26 8.03 -11.57 -28.89
C PRO A 26 6.60 -11.94 -28.44
N GLN A 27 6.42 -12.31 -27.18
CA GLN A 27 5.09 -12.47 -26.59
C GLN A 27 4.51 -11.08 -26.29
N SER A 28 3.34 -10.78 -26.86
CA SER A 28 2.56 -9.58 -26.55
C SER A 28 1.90 -9.72 -25.17
N ILE A 29 2.20 -8.83 -24.23
CA ILE A 29 1.50 -8.76 -22.94
C ILE A 29 0.21 -7.96 -23.13
N ALA A 30 -0.95 -8.61 -22.99
CA ALA A 30 -2.24 -7.95 -23.02
C ALA A 30 -2.52 -7.29 -21.66
N VAL A 31 -2.52 -5.96 -21.61
CA VAL A 31 -3.04 -5.18 -20.49
C VAL A 31 -4.56 -5.11 -20.62
N THR A 32 -5.31 -5.66 -19.68
CA THR A 32 -6.77 -5.63 -19.73
C THR A 32 -7.29 -4.27 -19.23
N ALA A 33 -8.03 -3.59 -20.12
CA ALA A 33 -8.79 -2.34 -19.97
C ALA A 33 -8.66 -1.51 -18.67
N VAL A 34 -8.18 -0.28 -18.84
CA VAL A 34 -8.31 0.84 -17.90
C VAL A 34 -9.79 1.14 -17.68
N ASN A 35 -10.33 0.93 -16.47
CA ASN A 35 -11.62 1.50 -16.12
C ASN A 35 -11.40 3.01 -15.88
N SER A 36 -11.97 3.87 -16.72
CA SER A 36 -11.59 5.29 -16.84
C SER A 36 -11.84 6.15 -15.59
N ASP A 37 -12.44 5.61 -14.53
CA ASP A 37 -12.65 6.31 -13.24
C ASP A 37 -11.88 5.66 -12.06
N ALA A 38 -11.02 4.68 -12.33
CA ALA A 38 -10.06 4.07 -11.42
C ALA A 38 -9.07 3.24 -12.24
N GLY A 39 -7.87 3.76 -12.49
CA GLY A 39 -6.86 3.16 -13.36
C GLY A 39 -6.23 1.85 -12.87
N ILE A 40 -7.02 0.90 -12.39
CA ILE A 40 -6.60 -0.45 -12.00
C ILE A 40 -6.32 -1.24 -13.28
N VAL A 41 -5.04 -1.48 -13.55
CA VAL A 41 -4.56 -2.38 -14.61
C VAL A 41 -4.09 -3.67 -13.95
N THR A 42 -4.67 -4.80 -14.34
CA THR A 42 -4.26 -6.14 -13.88
C THR A 42 -3.52 -6.87 -15.02
N THR A 43 -2.48 -7.63 -14.70
CA THR A 43 -1.73 -8.44 -15.68
C THR A 43 -2.28 -9.88 -15.75
N PRO A 44 -2.27 -10.55 -16.92
CA PRO A 44 -3.02 -11.79 -17.14
C PRO A 44 -2.45 -13.08 -16.52
N GLU A 45 -1.38 -13.02 -15.72
CA GLU A 45 -0.67 -14.25 -15.31
C GLU A 45 -1.29 -14.99 -14.10
N THR A 46 -2.47 -14.59 -13.63
CA THR A 46 -3.08 -15.14 -12.42
C THR A 46 -4.23 -16.11 -12.71
N GLU A 47 -3.90 -17.36 -13.00
CA GLU A 47 -4.82 -18.45 -12.62
C GLU A 47 -4.91 -18.46 -11.09
N ARG A 48 -6.13 -18.48 -10.53
CA ARG A 48 -6.36 -18.70 -9.09
C ARG A 48 -5.86 -20.09 -8.72
N THR A 49 -4.58 -20.22 -8.41
CA THR A 49 -4.02 -21.46 -7.89
C THR A 49 -4.33 -21.53 -6.40
N ASN A 50 -5.21 -22.46 -6.04
CA ASN A 50 -5.45 -22.85 -4.65
C ASN A 50 -4.10 -23.15 -3.97
N GLY A 51 -3.68 -22.30 -3.02
CA GLY A 51 -2.50 -22.54 -2.17
C GLY A 51 -1.21 -21.79 -2.55
N VAL A 52 -1.24 -20.77 -3.41
CA VAL A 52 -0.07 -19.91 -3.68
C VAL A 52 -0.17 -18.59 -2.90
N CYS A 53 0.95 -18.15 -2.32
CA CYS A 53 1.17 -16.85 -1.67
C CYS A 53 0.45 -15.72 -2.42
N ARG A 54 -0.48 -15.02 -1.76
CA ARG A 54 -1.25 -13.93 -2.37
C ARG A 54 -0.46 -12.64 -2.28
N TYR A 55 0.27 -12.33 -3.35
CA TYR A 55 1.12 -11.14 -3.44
C TYR A 55 0.48 -10.04 -4.28
N VAL A 56 0.48 -8.80 -3.80
CA VAL A 56 -0.01 -7.62 -4.52
C VAL A 56 1.09 -6.58 -4.63
N VAL A 57 1.35 -6.11 -5.85
CA VAL A 57 2.19 -4.94 -6.13
C VAL A 57 1.29 -3.72 -6.31
N VAL A 58 1.55 -2.65 -5.58
CA VAL A 58 0.83 -1.37 -5.68
C VAL A 58 1.78 -0.33 -6.24
N ILE A 59 1.35 0.39 -7.29
CA ILE A 59 2.16 1.41 -7.96
C ILE A 59 1.28 2.57 -8.41
N SER A 60 1.75 3.80 -8.23
CA SER A 60 1.02 4.97 -8.70
C SER A 60 1.05 5.05 -10.22
N LYS A 61 -0.02 5.57 -10.84
CA LYS A 61 -0.08 5.77 -12.30
C LYS A 61 1.08 6.64 -12.79
N LYS A 62 1.44 7.67 -12.01
CA LYS A 62 2.59 8.55 -12.28
C LYS A 62 3.91 7.77 -12.31
N THR A 63 4.15 6.88 -11.35
CA THR A 63 5.35 6.04 -11.33
C THR A 63 5.30 4.96 -12.42
N TRP A 64 4.13 4.40 -12.71
CA TRP A 64 3.92 3.41 -13.79
C TRP A 64 4.22 3.98 -15.19
N GLU A 65 3.79 5.20 -15.46
CA GLU A 65 3.97 5.90 -16.74
C GLU A 65 5.30 6.66 -16.81
N TYR A 66 6.16 6.56 -15.80
CA TYR A 66 7.44 7.24 -15.78
C TYR A 66 8.40 6.64 -16.84
N GLU A 67 8.61 7.39 -17.91
CA GLU A 67 9.63 7.10 -18.92
C GLU A 67 10.98 7.68 -18.47
N ALA A 68 11.93 6.81 -18.12
CA ALA A 68 13.30 7.25 -17.91
C ALA A 68 13.92 7.67 -19.25
N TRP A 69 14.48 8.88 -19.32
CA TRP A 69 14.97 9.52 -20.56
C TRP A 69 16.06 8.75 -21.32
N ARG A 70 16.59 7.62 -20.80
CA ARG A 70 17.80 6.96 -21.35
C ARG A 70 17.90 5.42 -21.27
N ASP A 71 16.98 4.67 -20.66
CA ASP A 71 17.11 3.19 -20.59
C ASP A 71 15.73 2.52 -20.51
N ASP A 72 15.28 1.95 -21.63
CA ASP A 72 13.97 1.28 -21.82
C ASP A 72 13.81 0.00 -20.96
N ARG A 73 14.91 -0.55 -20.44
CA ARG A 73 14.89 -1.75 -19.59
C ARG A 73 14.76 -1.46 -18.09
N LYS A 74 14.94 -0.20 -17.65
CA LYS A 74 14.97 0.17 -16.22
C LYS A 74 13.88 1.18 -15.86
N THR A 75 12.63 0.85 -16.19
CA THR A 75 11.46 1.64 -15.79
C THR A 75 10.89 1.10 -14.46
N TRP A 76 10.18 1.95 -13.71
CA TRP A 76 9.48 1.51 -12.49
C TRP A 76 8.38 0.49 -12.78
N GLN A 77 7.77 0.58 -13.98
CA GLN A 77 6.87 -0.45 -14.49
C GLN A 77 7.55 -1.83 -14.53
N ASN A 78 8.78 -1.92 -15.03
CA ASN A 78 9.51 -3.19 -15.08
C ASN A 78 9.80 -3.74 -13.68
N VAL A 79 10.07 -2.89 -12.70
CA VAL A 79 10.25 -3.28 -11.29
C VAL A 79 8.96 -3.92 -10.75
N ALA A 80 7.81 -3.27 -10.95
CA ALA A 80 6.51 -3.80 -10.52
C ALA A 80 6.17 -5.13 -11.22
N LEU A 81 6.42 -5.23 -12.52
CA LEU A 81 6.21 -6.44 -13.29
C LEU A 81 7.17 -7.57 -12.90
N ALA A 82 8.41 -7.26 -12.51
CA ALA A 82 9.37 -8.25 -12.03
C ALA A 82 8.90 -8.89 -10.72
N LEU A 83 8.46 -8.09 -9.75
CA LEU A 83 7.88 -8.58 -8.50
C LEU A 83 6.62 -9.42 -8.72
N SER A 84 5.72 -8.94 -9.59
CA SER A 84 4.51 -9.68 -9.97
C SER A 84 4.84 -11.04 -10.57
N ARG A 85 5.77 -11.12 -11.54
CA ARG A 85 6.22 -12.40 -12.11
C ARG A 85 6.87 -13.32 -11.07
N LYS A 86 7.78 -12.77 -10.27
CA LYS A 86 8.53 -13.51 -9.23
C LYS A 86 7.59 -14.21 -8.25
N HIS A 87 6.55 -13.50 -7.81
CA HIS A 87 5.61 -13.97 -6.79
C HIS A 87 4.27 -14.47 -7.33
N LYS A 88 4.10 -14.49 -8.66
CA LYS A 88 2.80 -14.75 -9.32
C LYS A 88 1.68 -13.84 -8.79
N GLY A 89 2.06 -12.60 -8.48
CA GLY A 89 1.22 -11.61 -7.81
C GLY A 89 0.48 -10.69 -8.77
N LEU A 90 -0.53 -10.01 -8.23
CA LEU A 90 -1.30 -9.00 -8.94
C LEU A 90 -0.58 -7.65 -8.94
N VAL A 91 -0.59 -6.92 -10.05
CA VAL A 91 -0.27 -5.48 -10.04
C VAL A 91 -1.56 -4.68 -9.95
N ILE A 92 -1.59 -3.67 -9.07
CA ILE A 92 -2.64 -2.67 -8.96
C ILE A 92 -2.02 -1.30 -9.22
N VAL A 93 -2.39 -0.70 -10.35
CA VAL A 93 -2.06 0.70 -10.65
C VAL A 93 -3.15 1.59 -10.05
N HIS A 94 -2.78 2.66 -9.34
CA HIS A 94 -3.75 3.59 -8.76
C HIS A 94 -3.59 5.01 -9.28
N GLY A 95 -4.69 5.77 -9.33
CA GLY A 95 -4.66 7.20 -9.69
C GLY A 95 -3.93 8.04 -8.65
N GLU A 96 -3.78 9.34 -8.93
CA GLU A 96 -3.10 10.27 -8.03
C GLU A 96 -3.74 10.29 -6.64
N MET A 97 -2.90 10.35 -5.61
CA MET A 97 -3.34 10.69 -4.26
C MET A 97 -3.81 12.15 -4.30
N SER A 98 -5.11 12.40 -4.07
CA SER A 98 -5.71 13.74 -4.22
C SER A 98 -4.94 14.77 -3.41
N TYR A 99 -4.67 15.96 -3.96
CA TYR A 99 -3.98 17.04 -3.24
C TYR A 99 -5.00 17.99 -2.59
N PRO A 100 -5.34 17.87 -1.30
CA PRO A 100 -6.08 18.92 -0.62
C PRO A 100 -5.14 20.12 -0.39
N ASN A 101 -5.10 21.02 -1.39
CA ASN A 101 -4.35 22.28 -1.40
C ASN A 101 -2.81 22.13 -1.48
N ASN A 102 -2.21 22.91 -2.39
CA ASN A 102 -0.78 22.93 -2.74
C ASN A 102 0.17 22.53 -1.60
N TYR A 103 0.97 21.47 -1.82
CA TYR A 103 2.12 20.98 -1.02
C TYR A 103 1.91 19.74 -0.13
N GLU A 104 0.71 19.15 -0.03
CA GLU A 104 0.54 17.85 0.65
C GLU A 104 -0.08 16.76 -0.24
N TRP A 105 0.61 15.62 -0.39
CA TRP A 105 -0.02 14.39 -0.89
C TRP A 105 -1.22 14.05 0.01
N GLY A 106 -2.41 13.81 -0.53
CA GLY A 106 -3.58 13.39 0.27
C GLY A 106 -3.68 11.87 0.46
N PRO A 107 -4.83 11.33 0.93
CA PRO A 107 -4.95 9.90 1.23
C PRO A 107 -4.85 9.03 -0.02
N PHE A 108 -4.53 7.75 0.16
CA PHE A 108 -4.69 6.76 -0.90
C PHE A 108 -6.15 6.77 -1.41
N PRO A 109 -6.39 6.56 -2.71
CA PRO A 109 -7.75 6.51 -3.24
C PRO A 109 -8.57 5.42 -2.52
N GLY A 110 -9.79 5.71 -2.06
CA GLY A 110 -10.62 4.73 -1.33
C GLY A 110 -10.82 3.41 -2.08
N LYS A 111 -10.96 3.47 -3.41
CA LYS A 111 -11.06 2.29 -4.29
C LYS A 111 -9.81 1.39 -4.28
N LEU A 112 -8.62 1.92 -3.95
CA LEU A 112 -7.39 1.12 -3.83
C LEU A 112 -7.53 0.12 -2.69
N LYS A 113 -8.01 0.58 -1.54
CA LYS A 113 -8.26 -0.27 -0.37
C LYS A 113 -9.21 -1.42 -0.72
N ASP A 114 -10.34 -1.10 -1.37
CA ASP A 114 -11.34 -2.11 -1.76
C ASP A 114 -10.76 -3.14 -2.74
N ALA A 115 -9.92 -2.70 -3.69
CA ALA A 115 -9.24 -3.58 -4.63
C ALA A 115 -8.25 -4.52 -3.94
N ILE A 116 -7.42 -4.01 -3.02
CA ILE A 116 -6.50 -4.83 -2.23
C ILE A 116 -7.28 -5.82 -1.36
N ALA A 117 -8.30 -5.35 -0.62
CA ALA A 117 -9.12 -6.18 0.26
C ALA A 117 -9.81 -7.33 -0.49
N SER A 118 -10.26 -7.08 -1.73
CA SER A 118 -10.93 -8.10 -2.56
C SER A 118 -10.03 -9.31 -2.90
N PHE A 119 -8.71 -9.13 -2.85
CA PHE A 119 -7.73 -10.18 -3.08
C PHE A 119 -7.31 -10.89 -1.79
N SER A 120 -7.54 -10.26 -0.63
CA SER A 120 -7.11 -10.73 0.70
C SER A 120 -5.63 -11.14 0.70
N PRO A 121 -4.69 -10.22 0.39
CA PRO A 121 -3.29 -10.55 0.20
C PRO A 121 -2.62 -11.08 1.46
N ASP A 122 -1.62 -11.95 1.29
CA ASP A 122 -0.65 -12.27 2.33
C ASP A 122 0.48 -11.23 2.37
N TYR A 123 0.79 -10.64 1.20
CA TYR A 123 1.82 -9.62 1.04
C TYR A 123 1.38 -8.46 0.15
N VAL A 124 1.75 -7.24 0.55
CA VAL A 124 1.56 -6.02 -0.25
C VAL A 124 2.88 -5.29 -0.41
N CYS A 125 3.35 -5.15 -1.65
CA CYS A 125 4.56 -4.39 -1.97
C CYS A 125 4.21 -3.10 -2.70
N PHE A 126 4.62 -1.96 -2.14
CA PHE A 126 4.52 -0.68 -2.84
C PHE A 126 5.77 -0.45 -3.69
N VAL A 127 5.59 -0.18 -4.97
CA VAL A 127 6.67 0.28 -5.86
C VAL A 127 6.48 1.77 -6.09
N ALA A 128 7.43 2.57 -5.63
CA ALA A 128 7.31 4.02 -5.64
C ALA A 128 8.66 4.71 -5.87
N GLN A 129 8.62 5.83 -6.59
CA GLN A 129 9.73 6.78 -6.66
C GLN A 129 10.06 7.35 -5.27
N PRO A 130 11.34 7.63 -4.95
CA PRO A 130 11.74 8.19 -3.66
C PRO A 130 10.92 9.42 -3.22
N GLN A 131 10.61 10.31 -4.17
CA GLN A 131 9.90 11.56 -3.91
C GLN A 131 8.41 11.37 -3.61
N GLU A 132 7.86 10.17 -3.84
CA GLU A 132 6.48 9.82 -3.44
C GLU A 132 6.45 9.31 -1.98
N ILE A 133 7.58 8.85 -1.44
CA ILE A 133 7.67 8.14 -0.17
C ILE A 133 8.00 9.12 0.95
N THR A 134 6.96 9.79 1.44
CA THR A 134 7.03 10.66 2.62
C THR A 134 6.78 9.88 3.93
N ALA A 135 7.10 10.45 5.09
CA ALA A 135 6.67 9.86 6.37
C ALA A 135 5.13 9.67 6.43
N LYS A 136 4.37 10.60 5.85
CA LYS A 136 2.90 10.50 5.73
C LYS A 136 2.47 9.36 4.80
N TYR A 137 3.22 9.07 3.73
CA TYR A 137 2.95 7.95 2.83
C TYR A 137 3.03 6.62 3.59
N VAL A 138 4.11 6.43 4.37
CA VAL A 138 4.32 5.25 5.23
C VAL A 138 3.18 5.12 6.25
N ALA A 139 2.85 6.21 6.95
CA ALA A 139 1.77 6.20 7.92
C ALA A 139 0.41 5.81 7.30
N ARG A 140 0.12 6.30 6.10
CA ARG A 140 -1.11 5.96 5.38
C ARG A 140 -1.13 4.52 4.87
N ALA A 141 0.02 3.96 4.50
CA ALA A 141 0.12 2.55 4.12
C ALA A 141 -0.20 1.65 5.31
N HIS A 142 0.40 1.93 6.48
CA HIS A 142 0.05 1.28 7.76
C HIS A 142 -1.46 1.37 8.03
N GLN A 143 -2.04 2.57 7.95
CA GLN A 143 -3.45 2.81 8.25
C GLN A 143 -4.40 2.11 7.27
N MET A 144 -4.10 2.13 5.96
CA MET A 144 -4.91 1.49 4.93
C MET A 144 -4.90 -0.03 5.09
N LEU A 145 -3.73 -0.62 5.37
CA LEU A 145 -3.58 -2.07 5.50
C LEU A 145 -4.22 -2.65 6.76
N ARG A 146 -4.45 -1.82 7.80
CA ARG A 146 -5.27 -2.16 8.97
C ARG A 146 -6.79 -1.99 8.76
N GLN A 147 -7.20 -1.55 7.57
CA GLN A 147 -8.61 -1.31 7.23
C GLN A 147 -9.05 -2.17 6.04
N LEU A 148 -8.28 -3.21 5.70
CA LEU A 148 -8.63 -4.14 4.63
C LEU A 148 -9.84 -4.98 5.04
N ASP A 149 -9.99 -5.27 6.34
CA ASP A 149 -11.21 -5.84 6.89
C ASP A 149 -11.75 -5.08 8.11
N ALA A 150 -12.54 -5.75 8.95
CA ALA A 150 -13.26 -5.14 10.06
C ALA A 150 -12.48 -5.14 11.39
N ASP A 151 -11.43 -5.95 11.52
CA ASP A 151 -10.64 -5.96 12.75
C ASP A 151 -9.56 -4.87 12.75
N ARG A 152 -8.85 -4.74 13.87
CA ARG A 152 -7.90 -3.63 14.10
C ARG A 152 -6.51 -3.90 13.55
N TYR A 153 -6.21 -5.14 13.18
CA TYR A 153 -4.89 -5.62 12.84
C TYR A 153 -4.62 -5.43 11.35
N GLY A 154 -3.35 -5.47 10.97
CA GLY A 154 -2.96 -5.48 9.58
C GLY A 154 -3.19 -6.87 8.98
N ASP A 155 -3.69 -6.93 7.75
CA ASP A 155 -4.00 -8.19 7.05
C ASP A 155 -2.87 -8.76 6.20
N ALA A 156 -1.82 -7.99 5.95
CA ALA A 156 -0.76 -8.34 5.03
C ALA A 156 0.62 -7.84 5.48
N VAL A 157 1.64 -8.67 5.30
CA VAL A 157 3.04 -8.27 5.45
C VAL A 157 3.38 -7.32 4.31
N TRP A 158 3.99 -6.19 4.60
CA TRP A 158 4.15 -5.15 3.58
C TRP A 158 5.49 -4.43 3.64
N GLY A 159 5.88 -3.85 2.51
CA GLY A 159 7.13 -3.11 2.35
C GLY A 159 7.14 -2.25 1.08
N ILE A 160 8.18 -1.44 0.92
CA ILE A 160 8.35 -0.51 -0.20
C ILE A 160 9.60 -0.86 -1.00
N VAL A 161 9.44 -1.19 -2.29
CA VAL A 161 10.58 -1.32 -3.22
C VAL A 161 10.80 0.03 -3.89
N THR A 162 11.97 0.62 -3.60
CA THR A 162 12.42 1.90 -4.13
C THR A 162 13.94 1.90 -4.33
N GLY A 163 14.47 3.00 -4.83
CA GLY A 163 15.90 3.20 -5.09
C GLY A 163 16.15 4.58 -5.70
N LEU A 164 17.41 5.01 -5.69
CA LEU A 164 17.82 6.27 -6.31
C LEU A 164 17.36 6.34 -7.78
N THR A 165 17.46 5.19 -8.46
CA THR A 165 16.91 4.95 -9.78
C THR A 165 16.02 3.70 -9.76
N ALA A 166 15.18 3.55 -10.79
CA ALA A 166 14.45 2.30 -11.02
C ALA A 166 15.38 1.09 -11.24
N GLY A 167 16.63 1.31 -11.68
CA GLY A 167 17.64 0.24 -11.76
C GLY A 167 18.07 -0.27 -10.38
N ASP A 168 18.22 0.64 -9.42
CA ASP A 168 18.53 0.29 -8.03
C ASP A 168 17.34 -0.46 -7.41
N ALA A 169 16.11 0.01 -7.62
CA ALA A 169 14.90 -0.69 -7.20
C ALA A 169 14.72 -2.06 -7.87
N GLY A 170 15.06 -2.16 -9.17
CA GLY A 170 15.06 -3.42 -9.91
C GLY A 170 15.99 -4.46 -9.32
N ARG A 171 17.17 -4.06 -8.83
CA ARG A 171 18.08 -4.95 -8.09
C ARG A 171 17.39 -5.60 -6.89
N LEU A 172 16.59 -4.85 -6.12
CA LEU A 172 15.83 -5.39 -4.99
C LEU A 172 14.76 -6.40 -5.45
N ALA A 173 14.05 -6.10 -6.55
CA ALA A 173 13.04 -7.00 -7.10
C ALA A 173 13.63 -8.32 -7.61
N ASP A 174 14.80 -8.24 -8.26
CA ASP A 174 15.47 -9.37 -8.91
C ASP A 174 16.24 -10.29 -7.94
N VAL A 175 16.53 -9.84 -6.71
CA VAL A 175 17.22 -10.67 -5.71
C VAL A 175 16.44 -11.96 -5.49
N SER A 176 17.13 -13.09 -5.70
CA SER A 176 16.57 -14.44 -5.68
C SER A 176 17.13 -15.26 -4.53
N GLY A 177 16.36 -16.28 -4.11
CA GLY A 177 16.74 -17.18 -3.01
C GLY A 177 16.59 -16.56 -1.62
N PRO A 178 16.60 -17.38 -0.56
CA PRO A 178 16.62 -16.85 0.80
C PRO A 178 17.99 -16.26 1.13
N LEU A 179 18.01 -15.18 1.91
CA LEU A 179 19.21 -14.72 2.61
C LEU A 179 19.22 -15.37 3.99
N ILE A 180 20.07 -16.39 4.17
CA ILE A 180 20.34 -16.97 5.48
C ILE A 180 21.42 -16.11 6.15
N ILE A 181 21.05 -15.44 7.24
CA ILE A 181 21.93 -14.53 7.96
C ILE A 181 22.82 -15.35 8.89
N GLU A 182 24.11 -15.35 8.60
CA GLU A 182 25.12 -16.09 9.37
C GLU A 182 26.10 -15.15 10.06
N ASN A 183 26.47 -14.06 9.39
CA ASN A 183 27.46 -13.10 9.87
C ASN A 183 26.83 -11.72 10.14
N VAL A 184 26.78 -11.33 11.42
CA VAL A 184 26.14 -10.10 11.88
C VAL A 184 27.18 -9.07 12.31
N LEU A 185 27.02 -7.83 11.83
CA LEU A 185 27.74 -6.68 12.34
C LEU A 185 26.76 -5.80 13.12
N THR A 186 27.11 -5.44 14.35
CA THR A 186 26.20 -4.67 15.21
C THR A 186 26.97 -3.58 15.94
N LYS A 187 26.43 -2.35 15.92
CA LYS A 187 26.82 -1.28 16.84
C LYS A 187 25.56 -0.69 17.49
N THR A 188 25.28 -1.11 18.71
CA THR A 188 23.96 -0.93 19.32
C THR A 188 24.01 -0.99 20.85
N ALA A 189 22.95 -0.56 21.53
CA ALA A 189 22.82 -0.65 22.99
C ALA A 189 22.47 -2.06 23.52
N ARG A 190 22.10 -3.00 22.63
CA ARG A 190 21.67 -4.35 23.02
C ARG A 190 22.71 -5.42 22.72
N ASP A 191 23.02 -6.19 23.75
CA ASP A 191 23.78 -7.43 23.62
C ASP A 191 22.93 -8.53 22.94
N TRP A 192 23.10 -8.66 21.63
CA TRP A 192 22.47 -9.71 20.82
C TRP A 192 23.43 -10.77 20.28
N VAL A 193 24.74 -10.62 20.48
CA VAL A 193 25.76 -11.61 20.01
C VAL A 193 25.46 -13.05 20.43
N PRO A 194 24.95 -13.34 21.65
CA PRO A 194 24.60 -14.70 22.04
C PRO A 194 23.57 -15.38 21.13
N TYR A 195 22.75 -14.62 20.40
CA TYR A 195 21.70 -15.13 19.52
C TYR A 195 22.17 -15.36 18.08
N PHE A 196 23.38 -14.94 17.72
CA PHE A 196 23.92 -15.05 16.38
C PHE A 196 24.89 -16.22 16.25
N TYR A 197 24.93 -16.82 15.05
CA TYR A 197 25.89 -17.88 14.74
C TYR A 197 27.30 -17.31 14.67
N SER A 198 27.50 -16.27 13.88
CA SER A 198 28.73 -15.48 13.81
C SER A 198 28.39 -14.00 13.86
N GLY A 199 29.26 -13.20 14.47
CA GLY A 199 29.12 -11.75 14.41
C GLY A 199 30.03 -10.98 15.35
N THR A 200 30.07 -9.67 15.11
CA THR A 200 30.82 -8.70 15.92
C THR A 200 29.87 -7.63 16.44
N TYR A 201 29.96 -7.38 17.74
CA TYR A 201 29.27 -6.30 18.43
C TYR A 201 30.24 -5.24 18.88
N HIS A 202 29.82 -4.01 18.69
CA HIS A 202 30.44 -2.82 19.20
C HIS A 202 29.41 -2.09 20.06
N SER A 203 29.81 -1.63 21.25
CA SER A 203 28.93 -0.81 22.07
C SER A 203 28.75 0.56 21.43
N GLU A 204 27.52 1.09 21.45
CA GLU A 204 27.27 2.47 21.00
C GLU A 204 27.65 3.52 22.05
N SER A 205 27.76 3.15 23.33
CA SER A 205 27.97 4.09 24.43
C SER A 205 29.20 3.80 25.28
N GLU A 206 29.70 2.57 25.26
CA GLU A 206 30.90 2.18 26.03
C GLU A 206 32.10 2.09 25.08
N GLN A 207 33.05 3.01 25.24
CA GLN A 207 34.26 3.06 24.41
C GLN A 207 35.06 1.76 24.53
N ASN A 208 35.68 1.35 23.42
CA ASN A 208 36.54 0.16 23.31
C ASN A 208 35.82 -1.18 23.64
N THR A 209 34.52 -1.18 23.93
CA THR A 209 33.77 -2.40 24.21
C THR A 209 33.37 -3.08 22.91
N MET A 210 33.99 -4.23 22.62
CA MET A 210 33.66 -5.04 21.45
C MET A 210 33.62 -6.52 21.78
N TRP A 211 32.65 -7.24 21.21
CA TRP A 211 32.50 -8.67 21.41
C TRP A 211 32.48 -9.38 20.07
N THR A 212 33.02 -10.58 20.03
CA THR A 212 33.01 -11.42 18.82
C THR A 212 32.51 -12.80 19.13
N ARG A 213 31.82 -13.38 18.16
CA ARG A 213 31.53 -14.81 18.13
C ARG A 213 31.79 -15.29 16.72
N LEU A 214 32.61 -16.30 16.58
CA LEU A 214 32.96 -16.88 15.29
C LEU A 214 32.31 -18.26 15.17
N GLU A 215 31.49 -18.44 14.13
CA GLU A 215 30.98 -19.74 13.68
C GLU A 215 30.38 -20.65 14.78
N GLY A 216 29.64 -20.07 15.71
CA GLY A 216 28.99 -20.76 16.82
C GLY A 216 29.90 -21.05 18.02
N GLY A 217 31.17 -20.64 17.94
CA GLY A 217 32.18 -20.76 18.98
C GLY A 217 31.89 -19.91 20.22
N GLN A 218 32.90 -19.81 21.09
CA GLN A 218 32.82 -19.04 22.32
C GLN A 218 32.69 -17.54 22.02
N ILE A 219 31.96 -16.84 22.89
CA ILE A 219 31.84 -15.38 22.84
C ILE A 219 33.09 -14.80 23.52
N ASP A 220 33.88 -14.07 22.74
CA ASP A 220 35.02 -13.31 23.23
C ASP A 220 34.58 -11.86 23.47
N LYS A 221 34.53 -11.44 24.74
CA LYS A 221 34.17 -10.07 25.14
C LYS A 221 35.44 -9.31 25.48
N ARG A 222 35.69 -8.22 24.77
CA ARG A 222 36.88 -7.39 24.96
C ARG A 222 36.53 -5.93 25.26
N MET A 223 37.44 -5.28 25.95
CA MET A 223 37.41 -3.85 26.32
C MET A 223 38.59 -3.08 25.72
N ASP A 224 39.25 -3.66 24.71
CA ASP A 224 40.40 -3.14 23.98
C ASP A 224 40.09 -2.93 22.50
N GLY A 225 38.81 -2.78 22.15
CA GLY A 225 38.35 -2.39 20.83
C GLY A 225 38.87 -1.01 20.43
N PRO A 226 38.66 -0.60 19.17
CA PRO A 226 39.15 0.68 18.67
C PRO A 226 38.47 1.86 19.40
N VAL A 227 39.14 3.01 19.41
CA VAL A 227 38.57 4.26 19.95
C VAL A 227 37.53 4.84 19.01
N ASP A 228 37.76 4.72 17.70
CA ASP A 228 36.83 5.09 16.63
C ASP A 228 36.52 3.85 15.80
N ASP A 229 35.26 3.41 15.84
CA ASP A 229 34.81 2.21 15.16
C ASP A 229 34.58 2.41 13.65
N THR A 230 34.69 3.64 13.14
CA THR A 230 34.30 3.97 11.75
C THR A 230 34.97 3.08 10.71
N MET A 231 36.30 3.04 10.65
CA MET A 231 37.00 2.23 9.64
C MET A 231 36.87 0.72 9.86
N PRO A 232 36.95 0.20 11.10
CA PRO A 232 36.61 -1.20 11.36
C PRO A 232 35.26 -1.64 10.79
N LEU A 233 34.20 -0.83 10.95
CA LEU A 233 32.90 -1.16 10.35
C LEU A 233 32.88 -0.99 8.83
N VAL A 234 33.48 0.07 8.29
CA VAL A 234 33.59 0.25 6.83
C VAL A 234 34.33 -0.93 6.19
N ASP A 235 35.43 -1.36 6.79
CA ASP A 235 36.23 -2.48 6.31
C ASP A 235 35.46 -3.79 6.39
N ALA A 236 34.71 -4.02 7.47
CA ALA A 236 33.82 -5.17 7.59
C ALA A 236 32.75 -5.18 6.47
N LEU A 237 32.12 -4.05 6.16
CA LEU A 237 31.10 -3.94 5.11
C LEU A 237 31.66 -4.09 3.69
N ASN A 238 32.90 -3.65 3.47
CA ASN A 238 33.62 -3.78 2.20
C ASN A 238 34.35 -5.13 2.05
N SER A 239 34.45 -5.90 3.13
CA SER A 239 35.18 -7.17 3.15
C SER A 239 34.49 -8.26 2.32
N LYS A 240 35.28 -9.27 1.95
CA LYS A 240 34.78 -10.52 1.35
C LYS A 240 34.11 -11.46 2.37
N SER A 241 34.21 -11.18 3.67
CA SER A 241 33.59 -12.00 4.73
C SER A 241 32.07 -11.81 4.86
N ASN A 242 31.46 -11.05 3.94
CA ASN A 242 30.01 -10.86 3.76
C ASN A 242 29.25 -10.61 5.07
N VAL A 243 29.02 -9.35 5.42
CA VAL A 243 28.06 -9.00 6.47
C VAL A 243 26.65 -9.24 5.92
N ASP A 244 25.88 -10.14 6.52
CA ASP A 244 24.50 -10.47 6.07
C ASP A 244 23.44 -9.63 6.77
N LEU A 245 23.76 -9.14 7.97
CA LEU A 245 22.91 -8.28 8.77
C LEU A 245 23.75 -7.19 9.43
N MET A 246 23.39 -5.93 9.18
CA MET A 246 23.92 -4.78 9.91
C MET A 246 22.85 -4.26 10.87
N ILE A 247 23.21 -4.09 12.15
CA ILE A 247 22.31 -3.56 13.19
C ILE A 247 22.88 -2.28 13.80
N THR A 248 22.07 -1.23 13.85
CA THR A 248 22.49 0.07 14.41
C THR A 248 21.46 0.68 15.36
N SER A 249 21.93 1.44 16.34
CA SER A 249 21.11 2.37 17.11
C SER A 249 21.93 3.61 17.47
N GLY A 250 21.34 4.55 18.22
CA GLY A 250 21.97 5.83 18.55
C GLY A 250 21.49 6.97 17.65
N GLN A 251 22.16 8.12 17.75
CA GLN A 251 21.70 9.35 17.11
C GLN A 251 21.91 9.30 15.59
N ALA A 252 20.86 9.64 14.86
CA ALA A 252 20.86 9.68 13.40
C ALA A 252 19.96 10.81 12.89
N THR A 253 20.19 11.16 11.63
CA THR A 253 19.34 12.00 10.80
C THR A 253 19.03 11.26 9.50
N GLU A 254 18.34 11.90 8.57
CA GLU A 254 18.17 11.38 7.22
C GLU A 254 19.51 11.18 6.50
N TYR A 255 20.57 11.90 6.88
CA TYR A 255 21.83 11.98 6.12
C TYR A 255 23.01 11.31 6.80
N ASN A 256 22.90 11.00 8.09
CA ASN A 256 24.00 10.45 8.88
C ASN A 256 23.54 9.60 10.06
N TRP A 257 24.47 8.76 10.54
CA TRP A 257 24.36 8.01 11.78
C TRP A 257 25.67 8.20 12.56
N GLN A 258 25.57 8.71 13.79
CA GLN A 258 26.71 8.89 14.69
C GLN A 258 27.07 7.55 15.34
N LEU A 259 28.36 7.22 15.36
CA LEU A 259 28.79 5.94 15.91
C LEU A 259 28.77 5.95 17.44
N HIS A 260 29.13 7.07 18.07
CA HIS A 260 29.06 7.18 19.53
C HIS A 260 27.74 7.80 20.01
N TYR A 261 27.25 7.34 21.16
CA TYR A 261 26.04 7.84 21.82
C TYR A 261 26.35 8.23 23.28
N PRO A 262 25.86 9.40 23.77
CA PRO A 262 24.87 10.29 23.14
C PRO A 262 25.45 11.40 22.27
N THR A 263 26.77 11.45 22.09
CA THR A 263 27.45 12.47 21.29
C THR A 263 28.31 11.82 20.22
N GLU A 264 28.52 12.49 19.10
CA GLU A 264 29.41 12.04 18.02
C GLU A 264 30.82 11.68 18.52
N ALA A 265 31.44 12.54 19.35
CA ALA A 265 32.76 12.28 19.91
C ALA A 265 32.75 11.11 20.91
N PRO A 266 33.83 10.29 20.96
CA PRO A 266 35.10 10.46 20.26
C PRO A 266 35.16 9.78 18.88
N GLU A 267 34.05 9.21 18.41
CA GLU A 267 34.02 8.41 17.19
C GLU A 267 33.61 9.25 15.98
N GLY A 268 33.70 8.64 14.80
CA GLY A 268 33.17 9.22 13.58
C GLY A 268 31.68 8.93 13.37
N LEU A 269 31.29 8.89 12.10
CA LEU A 269 29.92 8.74 11.66
C LEU A 269 29.84 8.05 10.29
N PHE A 270 28.67 7.50 9.98
CA PHE A 270 28.31 7.10 8.62
C PHE A 270 27.49 8.21 7.98
N GLN A 271 27.69 8.44 6.69
CA GLN A 271 27.03 9.48 5.91
C GLN A 271 26.63 9.00 4.52
N ALA A 272 25.69 9.72 3.92
CA ALA A 272 25.18 9.49 2.58
C ALA A 272 25.31 10.74 1.69
N GLU A 273 25.73 10.53 0.44
CA GLU A 273 25.81 11.59 -0.58
C GLU A 273 25.55 11.00 -1.96
N GLY A 274 24.54 11.47 -2.70
CA GLY A 274 24.28 10.98 -4.06
C GLY A 274 23.98 9.47 -4.18
N GLY A 275 23.45 8.86 -3.12
CA GLY A 275 23.31 7.41 -2.98
C GLY A 275 24.61 6.64 -2.72
N GLN A 276 25.73 7.31 -2.42
CA GLN A 276 26.96 6.71 -1.92
C GLN A 276 26.95 6.73 -0.39
N LEU A 277 27.07 5.56 0.23
CA LEU A 277 27.31 5.39 1.66
C LEU A 277 28.81 5.49 1.95
N TYR A 278 29.22 6.16 3.02
CA TYR A 278 30.62 6.22 3.44
C TYR A 278 30.75 6.40 4.96
N GLY A 279 31.89 5.99 5.51
CA GLY A 279 32.30 6.33 6.88
C GLY A 279 33.20 7.56 6.87
N LEU A 280 33.04 8.43 7.86
CA LEU A 280 33.87 9.59 8.15
C LEU A 280 34.39 9.48 9.58
N GLU A 281 35.69 9.20 9.75
CA GLU A 281 36.32 9.14 11.08
C GLU A 281 36.24 10.48 11.81
N ALA A 282 36.38 10.46 13.13
CA ALA A 282 36.50 11.67 13.96
C ALA A 282 37.68 12.57 13.50
N ALA A 283 38.72 11.96 12.93
CA ALA A 283 39.88 12.66 12.36
C ALA A 283 39.61 13.27 10.97
N GLY A 284 38.43 13.05 10.38
CA GLY A 284 38.02 13.59 9.08
C GLY A 284 38.35 12.72 7.86
N TRP A 285 38.82 11.48 8.05
CA TRP A 285 39.11 10.57 6.95
C TRP A 285 37.84 9.89 6.44
N ARG A 286 37.55 10.08 5.15
CA ARG A 286 36.42 9.44 4.45
C ARG A 286 36.83 8.13 3.79
N ARG A 287 35.99 7.11 3.89
CA ARG A 287 36.08 5.87 3.09
C ARG A 287 34.71 5.42 2.62
N ASP A 288 34.59 5.25 1.30
CA ASP A 288 33.34 4.81 0.67
C ASP A 288 33.03 3.34 1.00
N ILE A 289 31.75 3.06 1.20
CA ILE A 289 31.21 1.72 1.37
C ILE A 289 30.59 1.26 0.06
N ILE A 290 31.13 0.16 -0.48
CA ILE A 290 30.69 -0.51 -1.70
C ILE A 290 30.54 -2.00 -1.35
N SER A 291 29.42 -2.33 -0.73
CA SER A 291 29.14 -3.69 -0.28
C SER A 291 28.44 -4.47 -1.39
N ALA A 292 29.12 -5.49 -1.90
CA ALA A 292 28.63 -6.29 -3.03
C ALA A 292 27.65 -7.40 -2.63
N ASN A 293 27.65 -7.84 -1.37
CA ASN A 293 26.81 -8.94 -0.90
C ASN A 293 25.45 -8.44 -0.39
N PRO A 294 24.34 -9.13 -0.71
CA PRO A 294 23.02 -8.79 -0.21
C PRO A 294 22.97 -8.88 1.30
N LYS A 295 22.32 -7.90 1.96
CA LYS A 295 22.16 -7.88 3.42
C LYS A 295 20.88 -7.24 3.88
N VAL A 296 20.53 -7.49 5.14
CA VAL A 296 19.52 -6.72 5.86
C VAL A 296 20.21 -5.58 6.60
N TYR A 297 19.66 -4.37 6.52
CA TYR A 297 20.01 -3.27 7.41
C TYR A 297 18.85 -3.03 8.39
N TYR A 298 19.09 -3.28 9.68
CA TYR A 298 18.10 -3.17 10.74
C TYR A 298 18.50 -2.07 11.71
N ALA A 299 17.76 -0.97 11.72
CA ALA A 299 18.06 0.21 12.52
C ALA A 299 16.99 0.44 13.60
N PRO A 300 16.92 -0.42 14.64
CA PRO A 300 15.87 -0.38 15.66
C PRO A 300 15.85 0.87 16.54
N GLY A 301 16.95 1.61 16.62
CA GLY A 301 17.09 2.73 17.55
C GLY A 301 17.61 4.02 16.92
N ASN A 302 17.62 4.11 15.58
CA ASN A 302 18.02 5.33 14.88
C ASN A 302 16.78 6.10 14.43
N GLY A 303 16.60 7.32 14.93
CA GLY A 303 15.57 8.24 14.43
C GLY A 303 15.86 8.66 12.99
N LEU A 304 14.81 8.88 12.19
CA LEU A 304 14.85 9.41 10.82
C LEU A 304 15.65 8.61 9.77
N ILE A 305 16.35 7.53 10.15
CA ILE A 305 17.18 6.73 9.22
C ILE A 305 16.37 6.10 8.08
N GLY A 306 15.08 5.86 8.31
CA GLY A 306 14.13 5.34 7.34
C GLY A 306 13.35 6.43 6.61
N HIS A 307 13.63 7.71 6.87
CA HIS A 307 12.95 8.84 6.26
C HIS A 307 13.65 9.26 4.96
N ILE A 308 12.86 9.49 3.90
CA ILE A 308 13.32 10.12 2.66
C ILE A 308 12.80 11.57 2.68
N PRO A 309 13.69 12.59 2.72
CA PRO A 309 13.30 13.99 2.70
C PRO A 309 12.42 14.35 1.50
N GLU A 310 11.51 15.30 1.66
CA GLU A 310 10.64 15.76 0.57
C GLU A 310 11.23 16.90 -0.27
N ASP A 311 12.32 17.53 0.19
CA ASP A 311 13.02 18.59 -0.53
C ASP A 311 14.16 18.03 -1.42
N SER A 312 14.86 18.90 -2.14
CA SER A 312 15.92 18.53 -3.09
C SER A 312 17.07 17.69 -2.50
N SER A 313 17.22 17.64 -1.18
CA SER A 313 18.24 16.85 -0.48
C SER A 313 17.92 15.35 -0.40
N TRP A 314 16.73 14.90 -0.83
CA TRP A 314 16.28 13.50 -0.79
C TRP A 314 17.31 12.51 -1.36
N ILE A 315 18.13 12.95 -2.32
CA ILE A 315 19.18 12.16 -2.98
C ILE A 315 20.34 11.78 -2.04
N ASN A 316 20.50 12.49 -0.94
CA ASN A 316 21.59 12.32 0.03
C ASN A 316 21.17 11.52 1.26
N CYS A 317 19.98 10.91 1.27
CA CYS A 317 19.53 10.20 2.46
C CYS A 317 20.13 8.79 2.62
N MET A 318 20.19 8.33 3.86
CA MET A 318 20.72 7.04 4.28
C MET A 318 19.96 5.87 3.65
N VAL A 319 18.63 5.99 3.47
CA VAL A 319 17.81 4.96 2.81
C VAL A 319 18.38 4.64 1.42
N LEU A 320 18.54 5.65 0.57
CA LEU A 320 18.98 5.44 -0.81
C LEU A 320 20.45 4.99 -0.90
N ALA A 321 21.30 5.45 0.02
CA ALA A 321 22.69 5.02 0.08
C ALA A 321 22.82 3.54 0.50
N TRP A 322 22.06 3.10 1.51
CA TRP A 322 22.01 1.70 1.93
C TRP A 322 21.43 0.78 0.85
N LEU A 323 20.35 1.21 0.19
CA LEU A 323 19.73 0.48 -0.92
C LEU A 323 20.56 0.50 -2.21
N LYS A 324 21.66 1.27 -2.27
CA LYS A 324 22.54 1.32 -3.44
C LYS A 324 23.91 0.74 -3.11
N THR A 325 24.82 1.51 -2.51
CA THR A 325 26.21 1.07 -2.28
C THR A 325 26.40 0.36 -0.95
N GLY A 326 25.49 0.55 0.01
CA GLY A 326 25.48 -0.22 1.27
C GLY A 326 25.06 -1.69 1.11
N GLY A 327 24.54 -2.09 -0.06
CA GLY A 327 24.22 -3.47 -0.40
C GLY A 327 22.95 -4.03 0.24
N ALA A 328 22.14 -3.19 0.91
CA ALA A 328 20.91 -3.64 1.55
C ALA A 328 19.90 -4.12 0.50
N VAL A 329 19.25 -5.25 0.79
CA VAL A 329 18.09 -5.80 0.04
C VAL A 329 16.80 -5.65 0.84
N GLN A 330 16.92 -5.54 2.16
CA GLN A 330 15.86 -5.06 3.05
C GLN A 330 16.44 -4.07 4.06
N LEU A 331 15.68 -3.02 4.37
CA LEU A 331 16.01 -2.01 5.37
C LEU A 331 14.80 -1.80 6.28
N GLY A 332 14.98 -1.90 7.60
CA GLY A 332 13.96 -1.53 8.59
C GLY A 332 14.41 -0.34 9.43
N GLY A 333 13.64 0.74 9.47
CA GLY A 333 14.00 1.95 10.22
C GLY A 333 12.85 2.92 10.46
N TYR A 334 13.08 3.94 11.30
CA TYR A 334 12.09 4.96 11.62
C TYR A 334 12.03 6.09 10.58
N THR A 335 10.83 6.50 10.21
CA THR A 335 10.58 7.70 9.37
C THR A 335 10.47 8.99 10.19
N THR A 336 10.49 8.91 11.52
CA THR A 336 10.41 10.05 12.43
C THR A 336 11.54 9.96 13.47
N VAL A 337 11.70 10.99 14.29
CA VAL A 337 12.51 10.85 15.51
C VAL A 337 11.86 9.77 16.38
N SER A 338 12.62 8.75 16.76
CA SER A 338 12.12 7.65 17.59
C SER A 338 11.75 8.17 18.98
N LEU A 339 10.52 7.89 19.42
CA LEU A 339 10.03 8.32 20.73
C LEU A 339 10.19 7.20 21.77
N SER A 340 9.53 6.06 21.55
CA SER A 340 9.50 4.95 22.51
C SER A 340 10.45 3.81 22.19
N GLY A 341 10.83 3.67 20.91
CA GLY A 341 11.61 2.53 20.44
C GLY A 341 10.77 1.23 20.32
N TYR A 342 9.45 1.27 20.57
CA TYR A 342 8.61 0.08 20.57
C TYR A 342 8.63 -0.60 19.19
N ALA A 343 8.40 0.19 18.14
CA ALA A 343 8.24 -0.31 16.78
C ALA A 343 9.54 -0.84 16.17
N GLY A 344 10.69 -0.25 16.54
CA GLY A 344 12.01 -0.70 16.10
C GLY A 344 12.51 -1.87 16.92
N TRP A 345 12.81 -1.68 18.21
CA TRP A 345 13.45 -2.71 19.05
C TRP A 345 12.65 -4.01 19.18
N GLY A 346 11.32 -3.92 19.10
CA GLY A 346 10.43 -5.06 19.21
C GLY A 346 10.54 -6.04 18.03
N VAL A 347 11.05 -5.61 16.87
CA VAL A 347 11.32 -6.51 15.73
C VAL A 347 12.32 -7.60 16.14
N GLY A 348 13.31 -7.26 16.98
CA GLY A 348 14.31 -8.21 17.50
C GLY A 348 13.72 -9.30 18.39
N GLU A 349 12.57 -9.06 19.04
CA GLU A 349 11.90 -10.05 19.88
C GLU A 349 11.34 -11.21 19.03
N TYR A 350 10.96 -10.95 17.77
CA TYR A 350 10.53 -11.98 16.82
C TYR A 350 11.69 -12.48 15.96
N PHE A 351 12.46 -11.57 15.37
CA PHE A 351 13.48 -11.90 14.37
C PHE A 351 14.70 -12.60 14.97
N ILE A 352 15.20 -12.07 16.10
CA ILE A 352 16.44 -12.53 16.72
C ILE A 352 16.12 -13.62 17.75
N LYS A 353 15.24 -13.33 18.71
CA LYS A 353 15.02 -14.24 19.84
C LYS A 353 14.22 -15.50 19.51
N LEU A 354 13.48 -15.51 18.39
CA LEU A 354 12.81 -16.73 17.89
C LEU A 354 13.61 -17.46 16.80
N GLN A 355 14.89 -17.11 16.64
CA GLN A 355 15.92 -17.93 16.00
C GLN A 355 15.49 -18.48 14.62
N GLY A 356 15.12 -17.58 13.70
CA GLY A 356 14.80 -17.93 12.30
C GLY A 356 13.36 -18.37 12.03
N ARG A 357 12.50 -18.43 13.06
CA ARG A 357 11.06 -18.73 12.89
C ARG A 357 10.38 -17.80 11.90
N TRP A 358 10.69 -16.51 11.97
CA TRP A 358 10.11 -15.47 11.11
C TRP A 358 11.19 -14.83 10.24
N THR A 359 10.81 -14.44 9.03
CA THR A 359 11.62 -13.55 8.19
C THR A 359 11.73 -12.17 8.83
N PHE A 360 12.67 -11.34 8.37
CA PHE A 360 12.79 -9.96 8.81
C PHE A 360 11.51 -9.14 8.54
N ALA A 361 10.92 -9.30 7.33
CA ALA A 361 9.69 -8.63 6.95
C ALA A 361 8.48 -9.05 7.82
N GLU A 362 8.31 -10.36 8.04
CA GLU A 362 7.28 -10.88 8.95
C GLU A 362 7.49 -10.34 10.37
N SER A 363 8.73 -10.26 10.84
CA SER A 363 9.02 -9.73 12.18
C SER A 363 8.68 -8.24 12.32
N CYS A 364 8.88 -7.44 11.27
CA CYS A 364 8.43 -6.05 11.22
C CYS A 364 6.90 -5.95 11.34
N PHE A 365 6.18 -6.79 10.58
CA PHE A 365 4.73 -6.87 10.61
C PHE A 365 4.20 -7.33 11.97
N LEU A 366 4.74 -8.42 12.53
CA LEU A 366 4.32 -9.00 13.81
C LEU A 366 4.55 -8.03 14.96
N ASN A 367 5.65 -7.27 14.96
CA ASN A 367 5.88 -6.26 15.99
C ASN A 367 4.87 -5.10 15.91
N ASN A 368 4.40 -4.75 14.71
CA ASN A 368 3.31 -3.79 14.58
C ASN A 368 2.00 -4.36 15.17
N GLN A 369 1.68 -5.63 14.89
CA GLN A 369 0.50 -6.27 15.47
C GLN A 369 0.58 -6.37 17.00
N ALA A 370 1.77 -6.63 17.53
CA ALA A 370 2.05 -6.58 18.96
C ALA A 370 1.81 -5.19 19.56
N LEU A 371 2.19 -4.12 18.86
CA LEU A 371 1.91 -2.75 19.28
C LEU A 371 0.39 -2.54 19.40
N LEU A 372 -0.37 -2.91 18.38
CA LEU A 372 -1.83 -2.77 18.34
C LEU A 372 -2.52 -3.57 19.45
N PHE A 373 -2.02 -4.77 19.72
CA PHE A 373 -2.50 -5.62 20.81
C PHE A 373 -2.27 -4.97 22.17
N ASP A 374 -1.06 -4.49 22.44
CA ASP A 374 -0.74 -3.87 23.72
C ASP A 374 -1.37 -2.47 23.88
N GLU A 375 -1.63 -1.76 22.78
CA GLU A 375 -2.46 -0.54 22.76
C GLU A 375 -3.92 -0.79 23.16
N GLU A 376 -4.51 -1.93 22.79
CA GLU A 376 -5.87 -2.28 23.21
C GLU A 376 -5.88 -2.71 24.67
N HIS A 377 -4.88 -3.51 25.03
CA HIS A 377 -4.78 -4.12 26.34
C HIS A 377 -3.94 -3.30 27.31
N GLN A 378 -4.04 -1.96 27.25
CA GLN A 378 -3.26 -0.95 28.01
C GLN A 378 -3.18 -1.17 29.53
N GLY A 379 -4.00 -2.06 30.11
CA GLY A 379 -3.84 -2.55 31.49
C GLY A 379 -2.63 -3.47 31.71
N ARG A 380 -2.00 -3.97 30.63
CA ARG A 380 -0.72 -4.69 30.65
C ARG A 380 0.42 -3.67 30.69
N LYS A 381 0.85 -3.22 31.87
CA LYS A 381 2.16 -2.55 31.97
C LYS A 381 3.26 -3.53 31.49
N LEU A 382 4.17 -3.11 30.62
CA LEU A 382 5.17 -3.98 29.99
C LEU A 382 6.58 -3.64 30.49
N GLY A 383 6.77 -3.65 31.81
CA GLY A 383 8.00 -3.16 32.42
C GLY A 383 8.28 -1.70 32.04
N ASN A 384 9.51 -1.42 31.58
CA ASN A 384 9.93 -0.07 31.15
C ASN A 384 9.52 0.28 29.71
N VAL A 385 8.82 -0.61 29.00
CA VAL A 385 8.36 -0.33 27.64
C VAL A 385 7.12 0.55 27.69
N THR A 386 7.24 1.76 27.14
CA THR A 386 6.10 2.66 26.96
C THR A 386 5.50 2.37 25.59
N VAL A 387 4.24 1.94 25.56
CA VAL A 387 3.47 1.90 24.30
C VAL A 387 3.11 3.33 23.95
N VAL A 388 3.57 3.81 22.80
CA VAL A 388 3.31 5.17 22.32
C VAL A 388 2.62 5.04 20.98
N SER A 389 1.42 5.60 20.87
CA SER A 389 0.60 5.47 19.66
C SER A 389 1.23 6.06 18.42
N GLU A 390 2.15 6.98 18.63
CA GLU A 390 2.96 7.64 17.62
C GLU A 390 4.02 6.70 17.01
N ASP A 391 4.38 5.60 17.69
CA ASP A 391 5.28 4.56 17.14
C ASP A 391 4.54 3.62 16.14
N ARG A 392 3.20 3.61 16.13
CA ARG A 392 2.38 2.67 15.36
C ARG A 392 2.59 2.77 13.84
N ASP A 393 2.83 3.98 13.34
CA ASP A 393 2.72 4.31 11.92
C ASP A 393 4.05 4.81 11.32
N VAL A 394 5.19 4.55 11.98
CA VAL A 394 6.48 5.23 11.68
C VAL A 394 7.66 4.31 11.41
N PHE A 395 7.58 3.01 11.67
CA PHE A 395 8.64 2.07 11.30
C PHE A 395 8.32 1.46 9.93
N VAL A 396 9.25 1.60 8.97
CA VAL A 396 9.06 1.20 7.58
C VAL A 396 10.02 0.08 7.20
N LEU A 397 9.52 -0.86 6.39
CA LEU A 397 10.33 -1.82 5.65
C LEU A 397 10.51 -1.33 4.21
N TYR A 398 11.75 -1.10 3.80
CA TYR A 398 12.13 -1.03 2.40
C TYR A 398 12.63 -2.39 1.92
N GLY A 399 12.22 -2.81 0.73
CA GLY A 399 12.51 -4.13 0.17
C GLY A 399 11.25 -4.91 -0.19
N ASP A 400 11.45 -6.03 -0.87
CA ASP A 400 10.39 -6.99 -1.20
C ASP A 400 9.90 -7.67 0.09
N PRO A 401 8.63 -7.51 0.50
CA PRO A 401 8.13 -8.05 1.76
C PRO A 401 8.02 -9.58 1.77
N ALA A 402 8.05 -10.24 0.62
CA ALA A 402 8.09 -11.70 0.51
C ALA A 402 9.53 -12.25 0.35
N PHE A 403 10.56 -11.38 0.37
CA PHE A 403 11.94 -11.83 0.35
C PHE A 403 12.31 -12.51 1.67
N GLU A 404 12.79 -13.75 1.58
CA GLU A 404 13.10 -14.58 2.75
C GLU A 404 14.47 -14.26 3.33
N ALA A 405 14.57 -13.17 4.10
CA ALA A 405 15.71 -12.94 4.98
C ALA A 405 15.45 -13.61 6.34
N ARG A 406 16.17 -14.70 6.63
CA ARG A 406 15.99 -15.51 7.86
C ARG A 406 17.28 -15.62 8.65
N LEU A 407 17.18 -15.50 9.97
CA LEU A 407 18.31 -15.72 10.86
C LEU A 407 18.67 -17.21 10.92
N ARG A 408 19.95 -17.56 10.74
CA ARG A 408 20.42 -18.92 11.05
C ARG A 408 20.27 -19.19 12.56
N PRO A 409 19.54 -20.25 12.97
CA PRO A 409 19.42 -20.59 14.38
C PRO A 409 20.81 -20.88 14.99
N ALA A 410 21.13 -20.24 16.12
CA ALA A 410 22.40 -20.42 16.84
C ALA A 410 22.20 -20.89 18.29
N THR A 411 21.00 -20.68 18.83
CA THR A 411 20.54 -21.08 20.16
C THR A 411 19.09 -21.56 20.07
N LYS A 412 18.54 -22.11 21.16
CA LYS A 412 17.09 -22.38 21.21
C LYS A 412 16.31 -21.06 21.20
N PRO A 413 15.17 -20.95 20.51
CA PRO A 413 14.33 -19.77 20.61
C PRO A 413 13.84 -19.60 22.06
N ASP A 414 13.51 -18.38 22.47
CA ASP A 414 12.99 -18.11 23.82
C ASP A 414 11.79 -18.99 24.18
N TYR A 415 10.94 -19.26 23.19
CA TYR A 415 9.84 -20.20 23.28
C TYR A 415 9.58 -20.89 21.95
N ASP A 416 9.01 -22.09 22.04
CA ASP A 416 8.41 -22.78 20.91
C ASP A 416 6.92 -22.49 20.84
N GLN A 417 6.39 -22.45 19.63
CA GLN A 417 4.95 -22.46 19.38
C GLN A 417 4.60 -23.45 18.26
N THR A 418 3.48 -24.13 18.43
CA THR A 418 2.87 -25.02 17.43
C THR A 418 1.40 -24.67 17.29
N LEU A 419 0.93 -24.58 16.04
CA LEU A 419 -0.47 -24.33 15.73
C LEU A 419 -1.04 -25.55 14.99
N GLU A 420 -1.97 -26.24 15.63
CA GLU A 420 -2.68 -27.36 15.03
C GLU A 420 -4.09 -26.92 14.63
N GLY A 421 -4.53 -27.28 13.42
CA GLY A 421 -5.86 -26.99 12.91
C GLY A 421 -6.65 -28.25 12.62
N ARG A 422 -7.96 -28.24 12.89
CA ARG A 422 -8.91 -29.28 12.52
C ARG A 422 -10.10 -28.64 11.84
N VAL A 423 -10.48 -29.20 10.69
CA VAL A 423 -11.69 -28.80 9.96
C VAL A 423 -12.77 -29.84 10.24
N SER A 424 -13.93 -29.39 10.72
CA SER A 424 -15.10 -30.24 10.95
C SER A 424 -16.34 -29.54 10.38
N GLY A 425 -16.76 -29.96 9.19
CA GLY A 425 -17.79 -29.26 8.41
C GLY A 425 -17.42 -27.78 8.19
N ALA A 426 -18.36 -26.88 8.47
CA ALA A 426 -18.17 -25.44 8.31
C ALA A 426 -17.34 -24.77 9.42
N ARG A 427 -16.83 -25.53 10.41
CA ARG A 427 -16.05 -24.98 11.53
C ARG A 427 -14.58 -25.37 11.42
N HIS A 428 -13.71 -24.38 11.56
CA HIS A 428 -12.28 -24.56 11.74
C HIS A 428 -11.96 -24.35 13.22
N SER A 429 -11.33 -25.34 13.84
CA SER A 429 -10.84 -25.27 15.22
C SER A 429 -9.32 -25.32 15.23
N TYR A 430 -8.71 -24.48 16.05
CA TYR A 430 -7.28 -24.38 16.21
C TYR A 430 -6.85 -24.54 17.66
N GLN A 431 -5.65 -25.09 17.83
CA GLN A 431 -4.97 -25.19 19.11
C GLN A 431 -3.55 -24.65 18.95
N LEU A 432 -3.26 -23.53 19.63
CA LEU A 432 -1.93 -22.94 19.73
C LEU A 432 -1.28 -23.37 21.05
N THR A 433 -0.22 -24.16 20.98
CA THR A 433 0.59 -24.51 22.14
C THR A 433 1.85 -23.64 22.15
N ILE A 434 2.16 -23.02 23.29
CA ILE A 434 3.34 -22.19 23.50
C ILE A 434 4.11 -22.69 24.71
N ARG A 435 5.40 -23.03 24.53
CA ARG A 435 6.26 -23.61 25.57
C ARG A 435 7.56 -22.84 25.72
N MET A 436 7.86 -22.39 26.93
CA MET A 436 9.10 -21.64 27.22
C MET A 436 10.32 -22.57 27.21
N ASN A 437 11.40 -22.15 26.55
CA ASN A 437 12.65 -22.91 26.50
C ASN A 437 13.68 -22.47 27.55
N ARG A 438 13.48 -21.30 28.15
CA ARG A 438 14.33 -20.73 29.19
C ARG A 438 13.55 -19.76 30.07
N PRO A 439 14.04 -19.43 31.27
CA PRO A 439 13.49 -18.34 32.06
C PRO A 439 13.65 -17.01 31.32
N VAL A 440 12.54 -16.37 30.97
CA VAL A 440 12.57 -15.09 30.23
C VAL A 440 11.28 -14.29 30.39
N LYS A 441 11.39 -12.96 30.31
CA LYS A 441 10.24 -12.06 30.21
C LYS A 441 9.83 -11.91 28.74
N VAL A 442 8.72 -12.51 28.35
CA VAL A 442 8.16 -12.36 27.00
C VAL A 442 7.16 -11.21 26.99
N ILE A 443 7.68 -10.00 26.78
CA ILE A 443 6.92 -8.74 26.87
C ILE A 443 6.05 -8.45 25.64
N ARG A 444 6.24 -9.17 24.53
CA ARG A 444 5.42 -9.10 23.32
C ARG A 444 4.45 -10.29 23.27
N PRO A 445 3.25 -10.16 22.69
CA PRO A 445 2.38 -11.31 22.48
C PRO A 445 3.07 -12.36 21.61
N ALA A 446 2.84 -13.63 21.93
CA ALA A 446 3.11 -14.71 20.98
C ALA A 446 2.04 -14.65 19.90
N ILE A 447 2.45 -14.66 18.63
CA ILE A 447 1.55 -14.50 17.49
C ILE A 447 1.71 -15.71 16.57
N ALA A 448 0.59 -16.28 16.12
CA ALA A 448 0.58 -17.30 15.08
C ALA A 448 -0.37 -16.89 13.96
N ARG A 449 0.13 -16.93 12.72
CA ARG A 449 -0.70 -16.79 11.52
C ARG A 449 -1.46 -18.10 11.26
N LEU A 450 -2.72 -17.99 10.86
CA LEU A 450 -3.57 -19.13 10.58
C LEU A 450 -3.27 -19.69 9.18
N PRO A 451 -3.14 -21.02 9.04
CA PRO A 451 -2.92 -21.65 7.74
C PRO A 451 -4.16 -21.55 6.82
N ALA A 452 -5.34 -21.32 7.40
CA ALA A 452 -6.55 -20.99 6.68
C ALA A 452 -7.32 -19.94 7.47
N ARG A 453 -7.79 -18.91 6.76
CA ARG A 453 -8.57 -17.85 7.38
C ARG A 453 -9.94 -18.35 7.86
N ILE A 454 -10.46 -17.72 8.90
CA ILE A 454 -11.74 -18.01 9.54
C ILE A 454 -12.60 -16.75 9.62
N ARG A 455 -13.91 -16.90 9.78
CA ARG A 455 -14.81 -15.77 10.10
C ARG A 455 -15.49 -16.03 11.43
N ASN A 456 -16.01 -14.96 12.05
CA ASN A 456 -16.62 -15.03 13.37
C ASN A 456 -15.72 -15.76 14.39
N PRO A 457 -14.46 -15.33 14.56
CA PRO A 457 -13.52 -15.99 15.45
C PRO A 457 -14.02 -15.98 16.90
N ARG A 458 -13.68 -17.04 17.64
CA ARG A 458 -14.14 -17.30 19.02
C ARG A 458 -13.00 -17.94 19.78
N VAL A 459 -12.69 -17.42 20.97
CA VAL A 459 -11.78 -18.08 21.90
C VAL A 459 -12.57 -19.13 22.67
N ASP A 460 -12.19 -20.40 22.52
CA ASP A 460 -12.81 -21.53 23.21
C ASP A 460 -12.14 -21.77 24.59
N ASP A 461 -10.83 -21.57 24.68
CA ASP A 461 -10.05 -21.63 25.92
C ASP A 461 -8.83 -20.70 25.83
N ALA A 462 -8.78 -19.69 26.70
CA ALA A 462 -7.69 -18.71 26.75
C ALA A 462 -6.53 -19.11 27.67
N ALA A 463 -6.61 -20.26 28.37
CA ALA A 463 -5.65 -20.71 29.37
C ALA A 463 -5.22 -19.61 30.38
N GLY A 464 -6.17 -18.75 30.77
CA GLY A 464 -5.93 -17.62 31.67
C GLY A 464 -5.03 -16.52 31.09
N ARG A 465 -4.86 -16.44 29.78
CA ARG A 465 -4.11 -15.37 29.08
C ARG A 465 -5.07 -14.41 28.36
N VAL A 466 -4.55 -13.24 27.99
CA VAL A 466 -5.24 -12.31 27.11
C VAL A 466 -5.02 -12.79 25.69
N VAL A 467 -6.10 -13.01 24.94
CA VAL A 467 -6.07 -13.63 23.61
C VAL A 467 -6.97 -12.88 22.66
N ASP A 468 -6.40 -12.44 21.55
CA ASP A 468 -7.15 -11.92 20.40
C ASP A 468 -7.05 -12.93 19.25
N VAL A 469 -8.17 -13.15 18.57
CA VAL A 469 -8.24 -14.02 17.39
C VAL A 469 -8.90 -13.22 16.28
N THR A 470 -8.20 -13.08 15.17
CA THR A 470 -8.67 -12.42 13.96
C THR A 470 -9.11 -13.45 12.93
N ASP A 471 -9.39 -13.00 11.71
CA ASP A 471 -9.68 -13.89 10.61
C ASP A 471 -8.43 -14.70 10.16
N ASP A 472 -7.22 -14.20 10.41
CA ASP A 472 -5.96 -14.73 9.86
C ASP A 472 -4.82 -14.92 10.87
N MET A 473 -5.00 -14.56 12.14
CA MET A 473 -4.01 -14.74 13.19
C MET A 473 -4.62 -14.89 14.60
N VAL A 474 -3.79 -15.32 15.54
CA VAL A 474 -4.05 -15.31 16.98
C VAL A 474 -2.89 -14.65 17.70
N LEU A 475 -3.19 -13.80 18.68
CA LEU A 475 -2.23 -13.08 19.51
C LEU A 475 -2.45 -13.42 20.98
N VAL A 476 -1.39 -13.77 21.70
CA VAL A 476 -1.45 -14.25 23.09
C VAL A 476 -0.50 -13.46 23.97
N GLY A 477 -1.03 -12.66 24.88
CA GLY A 477 -0.25 -11.92 25.85
C GLY A 477 0.31 -12.83 26.93
N LEU A 478 1.58 -13.23 26.82
CA LEU A 478 2.22 -14.22 27.70
C LEU A 478 2.58 -13.68 29.07
N TRP A 479 3.44 -12.66 29.16
CA TRP A 479 3.88 -12.09 30.44
C TRP A 479 3.00 -10.90 30.87
N ARG A 480 2.91 -10.62 32.17
CA ARG A 480 2.20 -9.46 32.75
C ARG A 480 3.07 -8.70 33.74
N ASP A 481 2.81 -7.41 33.93
CA ASP A 481 3.56 -6.59 34.91
C ASP A 481 3.57 -7.21 36.31
N GLY A 482 4.72 -7.19 36.95
CA GLY A 482 4.92 -7.78 38.27
C GLY A 482 4.99 -9.31 38.30
N GLU A 483 4.74 -10.02 37.19
CA GLU A 483 5.05 -11.45 37.10
C GLU A 483 6.57 -11.65 37.11
N LYS A 484 7.04 -12.72 37.78
CA LYS A 484 8.41 -13.20 37.61
C LYS A 484 8.62 -13.65 36.16
N ASP A 485 9.88 -13.82 35.77
CA ASP A 485 10.24 -14.44 34.51
C ASP A 485 9.48 -15.76 34.32
N LEU A 486 8.95 -15.98 33.13
CA LEU A 486 8.22 -17.19 32.80
C LEU A 486 9.18 -18.37 32.91
N ALA A 487 8.80 -19.44 33.60
CA ALA A 487 9.73 -20.52 33.90
C ALA A 487 10.02 -21.37 32.66
N SER A 488 11.23 -21.96 32.59
CA SER A 488 11.54 -22.96 31.57
C SER A 488 10.58 -24.14 31.64
N GLY A 489 10.05 -24.58 30.49
CA GLY A 489 9.05 -25.64 30.40
C GLY A 489 7.63 -25.22 30.74
N GLN A 490 7.40 -23.96 31.17
CA GLN A 490 6.05 -23.42 31.34
C GLN A 490 5.33 -23.38 29.98
N GLU A 491 4.07 -23.82 29.96
CA GLU A 491 3.33 -24.07 28.73
C GLU A 491 1.89 -23.58 28.83
N TRP A 492 1.36 -23.06 27.72
CA TRP A 492 -0.05 -22.69 27.55
C TRP A 492 -0.60 -23.34 26.28
N THR A 493 -1.85 -23.76 26.34
CA THR A 493 -2.60 -24.28 25.20
C THR A 493 -3.84 -23.41 25.00
N ILE A 494 -3.84 -22.60 23.94
CA ILE A 494 -4.94 -21.72 23.58
C ILE A 494 -5.80 -22.44 22.54
N LYS A 495 -7.10 -22.52 22.77
CA LYS A 495 -8.05 -23.12 21.82
C LYS A 495 -8.99 -22.04 21.32
N PHE A 496 -9.19 -22.03 20.02
CA PHE A 496 -10.08 -21.07 19.37
C PHE A 496 -10.65 -21.69 18.10
N SER A 497 -11.69 -21.08 17.59
CA SER A 497 -12.33 -21.55 16.37
C SER A 497 -13.04 -20.42 15.65
N GLY A 498 -13.39 -20.68 14.40
CA GLY A 498 -14.25 -19.82 13.62
C GLY A 498 -14.92 -20.62 12.52
N ASP A 499 -15.78 -19.97 11.79
CA ASP A 499 -16.41 -20.58 10.63
C ASP A 499 -15.41 -20.54 9.47
N SER A 500 -15.37 -21.58 8.63
CA SER A 500 -14.50 -21.61 7.46
C SER A 500 -14.80 -20.45 6.52
N LEU A 501 -13.77 -19.85 5.91
CA LEU A 501 -13.96 -18.98 4.74
C LEU A 501 -14.32 -19.76 3.47
N GLN A 502 -14.03 -21.07 3.39
CA GLN A 502 -14.45 -21.92 2.26
C GLN A 502 -15.96 -22.18 2.28
N ASP A 503 -16.59 -22.13 3.45
CA ASP A 503 -18.03 -22.02 3.60
C ASP A 503 -18.43 -20.56 3.87
N LYS A 504 -18.13 -19.66 2.93
CA LYS A 504 -19.12 -18.61 2.66
C LYS A 504 -20.39 -19.40 2.31
N PRO A 505 -21.52 -19.30 3.05
CA PRO A 505 -22.78 -19.55 2.37
C PRO A 505 -22.68 -18.67 1.14
N ALA A 506 -22.79 -19.27 -0.05
CA ALA A 506 -22.80 -18.52 -1.29
C ALA A 506 -23.67 -17.28 -1.03
N PRO A 507 -23.20 -16.05 -1.32
CA PRO A 507 -24.05 -14.88 -1.13
C PRO A 507 -25.38 -15.24 -1.79
N ARG A 508 -26.49 -15.16 -1.03
CA ARG A 508 -27.78 -15.68 -1.50
C ARG A 508 -28.04 -15.06 -2.88
N ARG A 509 -27.86 -15.87 -3.93
CA ARG A 509 -28.06 -15.40 -5.30
C ARG A 509 -29.57 -15.35 -5.47
N GLU A 510 -30.06 -14.22 -5.97
CA GLU A 510 -31.47 -14.06 -6.29
C GLU A 510 -31.59 -13.48 -7.70
N MET A 511 -32.41 -14.12 -8.52
CA MET A 511 -32.93 -13.54 -9.76
C MET A 511 -34.38 -13.16 -9.53
N ARG A 512 -34.68 -11.88 -9.73
CA ARG A 512 -36.04 -11.36 -9.55
C ARG A 512 -36.49 -10.52 -10.73
N LEU A 513 -37.77 -10.66 -11.05
CA LEU A 513 -38.45 -9.88 -12.07
C LEU A 513 -39.27 -8.77 -11.40
N VAL A 514 -39.13 -7.53 -11.87
CA VAL A 514 -39.78 -6.35 -11.29
C VAL A 514 -40.44 -5.53 -12.39
N ALA A 515 -41.71 -5.17 -12.20
CA ALA A 515 -42.41 -4.27 -13.10
C ALA A 515 -41.63 -2.94 -13.23
N ALA A 516 -41.40 -2.49 -14.45
CA ALA A 516 -40.87 -1.17 -14.72
C ALA A 516 -41.97 -0.27 -15.29
N ALA A 517 -41.88 1.04 -15.02
CA ALA A 517 -42.80 2.03 -15.58
C ALA A 517 -42.78 1.97 -17.13
N PRO A 518 -43.94 2.12 -17.79
CA PRO A 518 -44.03 1.98 -19.25
C PRO A 518 -43.17 3.03 -19.96
N GLU A 519 -42.23 2.57 -20.79
CA GLU A 519 -41.31 3.46 -21.54
C GLU A 519 -42.00 4.20 -22.70
N LYS A 520 -43.13 3.68 -23.20
CA LYS A 520 -43.99 4.24 -24.25
C LYS A 520 -45.45 3.85 -24.02
N ARG A 521 -46.41 4.67 -24.45
CA ARG A 521 -47.85 4.29 -24.48
C ARG A 521 -48.00 2.96 -25.24
N GLY A 522 -48.39 1.89 -24.54
CA GLY A 522 -48.68 0.58 -25.12
C GLY A 522 -47.59 -0.49 -25.05
N THR A 523 -46.45 -0.27 -24.37
CA THR A 523 -45.45 -1.33 -24.11
C THR A 523 -45.09 -1.37 -22.63
N ASN A 524 -45.30 -2.54 -22.01
CA ASN A 524 -44.99 -2.78 -20.60
C ASN A 524 -43.64 -3.49 -20.49
N SER A 525 -42.88 -3.19 -19.44
CA SER A 525 -41.53 -3.72 -19.25
C SER A 525 -41.42 -4.49 -17.94
N LEU A 526 -40.76 -5.64 -18.00
CA LEU A 526 -40.38 -6.44 -16.85
C LEU A 526 -38.86 -6.47 -16.75
N THR A 527 -38.33 -5.81 -15.73
CA THR A 527 -36.88 -5.70 -15.50
C THR A 527 -36.37 -6.88 -14.69
N MET A 528 -35.31 -7.51 -15.20
CA MET A 528 -34.59 -8.58 -14.54
C MET A 528 -33.42 -8.01 -13.74
N PHE A 529 -33.44 -8.29 -12.44
CA PHE A 529 -32.32 -8.05 -11.53
C PHE A 529 -31.66 -9.37 -11.13
N MET A 530 -30.35 -9.34 -10.97
CA MET A 530 -29.59 -10.42 -10.33
C MET A 530 -28.75 -9.86 -9.20
N ALA A 531 -28.92 -10.40 -8.00
CA ALA A 531 -27.98 -10.24 -6.90
C ALA A 531 -26.91 -11.34 -7.01
N GLY A 532 -25.73 -10.99 -7.53
CA GLY A 532 -24.65 -11.92 -7.87
C GLY A 532 -23.47 -11.89 -6.90
N ALA A 533 -22.67 -12.96 -6.93
CA ALA A 533 -21.43 -13.09 -6.16
C ALA A 533 -20.23 -12.40 -6.83
N GLY A 534 -20.38 -11.96 -8.08
CA GLY A 534 -19.30 -11.33 -8.84
C GLY A 534 -18.42 -12.34 -9.59
N ASN A 535 -18.92 -13.57 -9.77
CA ASN A 535 -18.19 -14.65 -10.44
C ASN A 535 -19.01 -15.33 -11.54
N GLU A 536 -20.19 -14.82 -11.86
CA GLU A 536 -21.10 -15.34 -12.87
C GLU A 536 -20.66 -14.91 -14.27
N THR A 537 -20.55 -15.84 -15.21
CA THR A 537 -20.11 -15.60 -16.60
C THR A 537 -21.25 -15.72 -17.60
N SER A 538 -22.22 -16.59 -17.32
CA SER A 538 -23.41 -16.74 -18.15
C SER A 538 -24.63 -17.12 -17.34
N ILE A 539 -25.79 -16.68 -17.84
CA ILE A 539 -27.11 -16.85 -17.24
C ILE A 539 -28.00 -17.40 -18.35
N ALA A 540 -28.77 -18.43 -18.04
CA ALA A 540 -29.76 -19.04 -18.91
C ALA A 540 -31.02 -19.27 -18.10
N PHE A 541 -32.18 -18.89 -18.63
CA PHE A 541 -33.47 -19.11 -17.96
C PHE A 541 -34.61 -19.04 -18.95
N SER A 542 -35.78 -19.53 -18.55
CA SER A 542 -37.04 -19.23 -19.23
C SER A 542 -38.03 -18.57 -18.30
N ILE A 543 -38.96 -17.83 -18.88
CA ILE A 543 -40.13 -17.30 -18.19
C ILE A 543 -41.42 -17.83 -18.81
N ALA A 544 -42.44 -18.02 -17.98
CA ALA A 544 -43.80 -18.32 -18.37
C ALA A 544 -44.70 -17.10 -18.10
N TYR A 545 -45.61 -16.81 -19.03
CA TYR A 545 -46.57 -15.72 -18.98
C TYR A 545 -47.85 -16.10 -19.73
N ASP A 546 -48.96 -15.41 -19.45
CA ASP A 546 -50.23 -15.66 -20.16
C ASP A 546 -50.23 -14.98 -21.55
N ALA A 547 -50.11 -15.80 -22.60
CA ALA A 547 -50.13 -15.35 -23.99
C ALA A 547 -51.49 -14.79 -24.46
N GLY A 548 -52.58 -15.07 -23.73
CA GLY A 548 -53.89 -14.47 -23.94
C GLY A 548 -53.99 -13.04 -23.40
N MET A 549 -53.14 -12.66 -22.44
CA MET A 549 -53.11 -11.32 -21.83
C MET A 549 -52.02 -10.43 -22.38
N MET A 550 -50.88 -10.98 -22.81
CA MET A 550 -49.77 -10.20 -23.34
C MET A 550 -48.88 -10.96 -24.32
N ARG A 551 -48.29 -10.23 -25.26
CA ARG A 551 -47.38 -10.76 -26.29
C ARG A 551 -45.97 -10.21 -26.11
N TYR A 552 -44.97 -11.09 -26.13
CA TYR A 552 -43.56 -10.67 -26.16
C TYR A 552 -43.26 -9.79 -27.38
N SER A 553 -42.55 -8.69 -27.14
CA SER A 553 -42.23 -7.67 -28.17
C SER A 553 -40.72 -7.46 -28.34
N GLY A 554 -39.91 -7.78 -27.33
CA GLY A 554 -38.46 -7.68 -27.43
C GLY A 554 -37.78 -7.74 -26.07
N ALA A 555 -36.44 -7.77 -26.08
CA ALA A 555 -35.63 -7.67 -24.88
C ALA A 555 -34.52 -6.63 -25.10
N LYS A 556 -34.26 -5.82 -24.09
CA LYS A 556 -33.22 -4.78 -24.10
C LYS A 556 -32.19 -5.08 -23.03
N LYS A 557 -30.93 -5.16 -23.44
CA LYS A 557 -29.81 -5.29 -22.51
C LYS A 557 -29.61 -3.98 -21.73
N SER A 558 -29.45 -4.10 -20.42
CA SER A 558 -29.09 -2.97 -19.55
C SER A 558 -27.60 -2.61 -19.68
N VAL A 559 -27.24 -1.36 -19.39
CA VAL A 559 -25.84 -0.92 -19.32
C VAL A 559 -25.04 -1.74 -18.29
N GLN A 560 -25.66 -2.12 -17.18
CA GLN A 560 -25.01 -2.92 -16.11
C GLN A 560 -24.79 -4.39 -16.49
N ALA A 561 -25.34 -4.88 -17.60
CA ALA A 561 -25.01 -6.19 -18.15
C ALA A 561 -23.70 -6.20 -18.96
N GLY A 562 -23.04 -5.05 -19.10
CA GLY A 562 -21.72 -4.93 -19.73
C GLY A 562 -21.68 -5.51 -21.14
N ALA A 563 -20.62 -6.27 -21.45
CA ALA A 563 -20.40 -6.88 -22.76
C ALA A 563 -21.27 -8.13 -23.01
N ALA A 564 -22.22 -8.47 -22.14
CA ALA A 564 -23.00 -9.69 -22.29
C ALA A 564 -23.73 -9.70 -23.64
N VAL A 565 -23.67 -10.85 -24.32
CA VAL A 565 -24.47 -11.15 -25.50
C VAL A 565 -25.79 -11.74 -25.03
N VAL A 566 -26.90 -11.14 -25.45
CA VAL A 566 -28.25 -11.62 -25.14
C VAL A 566 -28.74 -12.46 -26.31
N ALA A 567 -29.09 -13.72 -26.07
CA ALA A 567 -29.81 -14.54 -27.04
C ALA A 567 -31.23 -14.81 -26.55
N VAL A 568 -32.17 -14.80 -27.48
CA VAL A 568 -33.60 -14.98 -27.21
C VAL A 568 -34.08 -16.22 -27.96
N ASN A 569 -34.57 -17.22 -27.23
CA ASN A 569 -35.35 -18.32 -27.80
C ASN A 569 -36.84 -17.97 -27.72
N SER A 570 -37.42 -17.67 -28.89
CA SER A 570 -38.82 -17.27 -29.03
C SER A 570 -39.74 -18.38 -29.59
N GLU A 571 -39.27 -19.63 -29.69
CA GLU A 571 -40.03 -20.72 -30.32
C GLU A 571 -41.35 -21.06 -29.61
N GLN A 572 -41.43 -20.79 -28.30
CA GLN A 572 -42.60 -21.10 -27.48
C GLN A 572 -43.39 -19.87 -27.04
N VAL A 573 -43.18 -18.70 -27.65
CA VAL A 573 -43.89 -17.46 -27.24
C VAL A 573 -45.41 -17.55 -27.46
N ALA A 574 -45.86 -18.29 -28.48
CA ALA A 574 -47.29 -18.55 -28.70
C ALA A 574 -47.93 -19.39 -27.58
N ALA A 575 -47.13 -20.18 -26.86
CA ALA A 575 -47.54 -20.96 -25.70
C ALA A 575 -47.24 -20.23 -24.38
N GLY A 576 -46.88 -18.95 -24.42
CA GLY A 576 -46.59 -18.15 -23.22
C GLY A 576 -45.25 -18.46 -22.57
N ARG A 577 -44.24 -18.97 -23.32
CA ARG A 577 -42.89 -19.23 -22.79
C ARG A 577 -41.80 -18.55 -23.61
N LEU A 578 -40.79 -18.00 -22.94
CA LEU A 578 -39.66 -17.31 -23.55
C LEU A 578 -38.36 -17.76 -22.90
N GLY A 579 -37.39 -18.22 -23.70
CA GLY A 579 -36.05 -18.56 -23.24
C GLY A 579 -35.06 -17.41 -23.47
N LEU A 580 -34.17 -17.18 -22.52
CA LEU A 580 -33.20 -16.08 -22.55
C LEU A 580 -31.85 -16.58 -22.06
N THR A 581 -30.79 -16.18 -22.77
CA THR A 581 -29.42 -16.34 -22.28
C THR A 581 -28.68 -15.02 -22.31
N LEU A 582 -27.82 -14.79 -21.32
CA LEU A 582 -26.87 -13.70 -21.25
C LEU A 582 -25.50 -14.31 -21.04
N SER A 583 -24.57 -14.09 -21.95
CA SER A 583 -23.22 -14.67 -21.86
C SER A 583 -22.17 -13.59 -22.04
N LEU A 584 -21.28 -13.46 -21.07
CA LEU A 584 -20.13 -12.56 -21.17
C LEU A 584 -19.00 -13.22 -21.98
N PRO A 585 -18.17 -12.43 -22.67
CA PRO A 585 -16.96 -12.94 -23.29
C PRO A 585 -16.03 -13.64 -22.27
N PRO A 586 -15.16 -14.57 -22.71
CA PRO A 586 -14.19 -15.21 -21.83
C PRO A 586 -13.38 -14.20 -21.01
N GLY A 587 -13.15 -14.52 -19.74
CA GLY A 587 -12.40 -13.67 -18.80
C GLY A 587 -13.21 -12.55 -18.14
N GLN A 588 -14.52 -12.43 -18.41
CA GLN A 588 -15.40 -11.44 -17.78
C GLN A 588 -16.47 -12.10 -16.90
N CYS A 589 -16.88 -11.41 -15.85
CA CYS A 589 -17.99 -11.80 -14.98
C CYS A 589 -18.95 -10.61 -14.73
N PHE A 590 -20.19 -10.92 -14.36
CA PHE A 590 -21.12 -9.91 -13.86
C PHE A 590 -20.59 -9.35 -12.53
N ALA A 591 -20.88 -8.08 -12.24
CA ALA A 591 -20.42 -7.45 -11.00
C ALA A 591 -21.09 -8.10 -9.78
N ALA A 592 -20.41 -8.10 -8.63
CA ALA A 592 -21.03 -8.53 -7.37
C ALA A 592 -22.16 -7.56 -6.94
N GLY A 593 -23.15 -8.06 -6.22
CA GLY A 593 -24.31 -7.28 -5.76
C GLY A 593 -25.45 -7.25 -6.78
N THR A 594 -26.42 -6.34 -6.58
CA THR A 594 -27.65 -6.28 -7.38
C THR A 594 -27.44 -5.50 -8.67
N ASN A 595 -27.50 -6.20 -9.80
CA ASN A 595 -27.38 -5.64 -11.14
C ASN A 595 -28.70 -5.73 -11.89
N ARG A 596 -29.08 -4.66 -12.59
CA ARG A 596 -30.14 -4.67 -13.60
C ARG A 596 -29.55 -5.18 -14.91
N LEU A 597 -30.03 -6.30 -15.41
CA LEU A 597 -29.37 -6.98 -16.53
C LEU A 597 -30.16 -6.93 -17.84
N LEU A 598 -31.47 -7.06 -17.78
CA LEU A 598 -32.32 -7.16 -18.96
C LEU A 598 -33.70 -6.56 -18.71
N ASP A 599 -34.24 -5.86 -19.68
CA ASP A 599 -35.65 -5.47 -19.72
C ASP A 599 -36.39 -6.29 -20.77
N ILE A 600 -37.46 -6.96 -20.36
CA ILE A 600 -38.29 -7.82 -21.20
C ILE A 600 -39.57 -7.06 -21.53
N LEU A 601 -39.86 -6.86 -22.80
CA LEU A 601 -40.94 -6.00 -23.28
C LEU A 601 -42.15 -6.81 -23.72
N PHE A 602 -43.32 -6.41 -23.25
CA PHE A 602 -44.61 -7.01 -23.55
C PHE A 602 -45.61 -5.98 -24.11
N ILE A 603 -46.46 -6.43 -25.02
CA ILE A 603 -47.62 -5.67 -25.51
C ILE A 603 -48.89 -6.35 -24.98
N PRO A 604 -49.81 -5.64 -24.32
CA PRO A 604 -51.06 -6.22 -23.83
C PRO A 604 -51.96 -6.68 -24.98
N VAL A 605 -52.66 -7.80 -24.78
CA VAL A 605 -53.64 -8.39 -25.69
C VAL A 605 -54.98 -8.39 -24.96
N GLY A 606 -55.84 -7.40 -25.26
CA GLY A 606 -57.13 -7.21 -24.57
C GLY A 606 -57.43 -5.76 -24.20
N LYS A 607 -58.67 -5.45 -23.81
CA LYS A 607 -59.15 -4.08 -23.53
C LYS A 607 -59.23 -3.71 -22.04
N THR A 608 -59.02 -4.66 -21.13
CA THR A 608 -59.17 -4.45 -19.68
C THR A 608 -57.82 -4.22 -19.02
N ALA A 609 -57.75 -3.24 -18.11
CA ALA A 609 -56.60 -3.08 -17.23
C ALA A 609 -56.51 -4.31 -16.31
N ALA A 610 -55.40 -5.03 -16.38
CA ALA A 610 -55.18 -6.27 -15.63
C ALA A 610 -53.71 -6.37 -15.20
N THR A 611 -53.41 -7.22 -14.22
CA THR A 611 -52.03 -7.57 -13.84
C THR A 611 -51.74 -9.00 -14.27
N ALA A 612 -50.68 -9.22 -15.04
CA ALA A 612 -50.25 -10.55 -15.46
C ALA A 612 -49.05 -11.03 -14.62
N GLU A 613 -49.11 -12.26 -14.12
CA GLU A 613 -47.97 -12.89 -13.42
C GLU A 613 -46.98 -13.48 -14.42
N VAL A 614 -45.70 -13.43 -14.04
CA VAL A 614 -44.59 -13.98 -14.82
C VAL A 614 -43.67 -14.75 -13.89
N ASP A 615 -43.54 -16.05 -14.14
CA ASP A 615 -42.72 -16.95 -13.33
C ASP A 615 -41.56 -17.55 -14.12
N PHE A 616 -40.51 -17.93 -13.40
CA PHE A 616 -39.36 -18.63 -13.95
C PHE A 616 -39.68 -20.13 -14.18
N VAL A 617 -39.36 -20.64 -15.38
CA VAL A 617 -39.56 -22.05 -15.78
C VAL A 617 -38.32 -22.60 -16.48
N ASP A 618 -38.27 -23.93 -16.71
CA ASP A 618 -37.09 -24.63 -17.25
C ASP A 618 -37.15 -24.95 -18.76
N GLY A 619 -38.14 -24.42 -19.50
CA GLY A 619 -38.26 -24.62 -20.94
C GLY A 619 -38.72 -23.34 -21.66
N PRO A 620 -38.21 -23.01 -22.87
CA PRO A 620 -37.33 -23.83 -23.72
C PRO A 620 -35.85 -23.87 -23.32
N VAL A 621 -35.43 -22.99 -22.41
CA VAL A 621 -34.06 -22.91 -21.88
C VAL A 621 -34.09 -23.21 -20.37
N ALA A 622 -33.32 -24.20 -19.93
CA ALA A 622 -33.23 -24.56 -18.52
C ALA A 622 -32.56 -23.44 -17.70
N ARG A 623 -33.03 -23.25 -16.47
CA ARG A 623 -32.46 -22.26 -15.55
C ARG A 623 -31.07 -22.68 -15.08
N ARG A 624 -30.04 -21.94 -15.49
CA ARG A 624 -28.64 -22.19 -15.14
C ARG A 624 -27.85 -20.89 -15.07
N ILE A 625 -26.93 -20.81 -14.11
CA ILE A 625 -25.90 -19.77 -14.06
C ILE A 625 -24.57 -20.45 -13.97
N TYR A 626 -23.64 -20.08 -14.84
CA TYR A 626 -22.29 -20.63 -14.82
C TYR A 626 -21.33 -19.64 -14.17
N SER A 627 -20.44 -20.16 -13.33
CA SER A 627 -19.34 -19.39 -12.76
C SER A 627 -18.15 -19.31 -13.73
N VAL A 628 -17.13 -18.53 -13.36
CA VAL A 628 -15.84 -18.52 -14.06
C VAL A 628 -15.14 -19.89 -14.05
N GLN A 629 -15.50 -20.79 -13.12
CA GLN A 629 -15.02 -22.17 -13.06
C GLN A 629 -15.84 -23.15 -13.94
N GLY A 630 -16.91 -22.68 -14.59
CA GLY A 630 -17.81 -23.52 -15.38
C GLY A 630 -18.81 -24.33 -14.53
N GLU A 631 -18.89 -24.07 -13.23
CA GLU A 631 -19.82 -24.73 -12.31
C GLU A 631 -21.20 -24.06 -12.36
N VAL A 632 -22.26 -24.84 -12.15
CA VAL A 632 -23.62 -24.31 -12.04
C VAL A 632 -23.85 -23.77 -10.63
N ALA A 633 -24.20 -22.49 -10.52
CA ALA A 633 -24.46 -21.83 -9.25
C ALA A 633 -25.90 -22.04 -8.76
N ASP A 634 -26.07 -22.26 -7.45
CA ASP A 634 -27.38 -22.30 -6.80
C ASP A 634 -27.96 -20.88 -6.66
N ILE A 635 -29.26 -20.71 -6.99
CA ILE A 635 -29.92 -19.41 -7.08
C ILE A 635 -31.43 -19.50 -6.79
N GLN A 636 -31.94 -18.52 -6.05
CA GLN A 636 -33.37 -18.33 -5.84
C GLN A 636 -34.00 -17.54 -6.99
N TYR A 637 -35.13 -18.02 -7.47
CA TYR A 637 -35.91 -17.35 -8.51
C TYR A 637 -37.17 -16.75 -7.92
N ARG A 638 -37.41 -15.47 -8.19
CA ARG A 638 -38.62 -14.77 -7.78
C ARG A 638 -39.33 -14.18 -9.00
N GLY A 639 -40.51 -14.71 -9.30
CA GLY A 639 -41.38 -14.21 -10.34
C GLY A 639 -41.76 -12.73 -10.14
N GLY A 640 -42.34 -12.14 -11.18
CA GLY A 640 -42.76 -10.75 -11.20
C GLY A 640 -44.21 -10.60 -11.65
N ARG A 641 -44.69 -9.36 -11.62
CA ARG A 641 -45.98 -8.98 -12.20
C ARG A 641 -45.78 -7.89 -13.23
N VAL A 642 -46.63 -7.85 -14.23
CA VAL A 642 -46.68 -6.80 -15.26
C VAL A 642 -48.04 -6.12 -15.18
N ASP A 643 -48.04 -4.81 -14.95
CA ASP A 643 -49.26 -4.00 -14.98
C ASP A 643 -49.63 -3.71 -16.43
N LEU A 644 -50.76 -4.24 -16.89
CA LEU A 644 -51.27 -4.06 -18.24
C LEU A 644 -52.20 -2.85 -18.26
N ALA A 645 -51.65 -1.64 -18.43
CA ALA A 645 -52.45 -0.45 -18.69
C ALA A 645 -52.95 -0.47 -20.15
N ALA A 646 -54.26 -0.33 -20.37
CA ALA A 646 -54.85 -0.26 -21.70
C ALA A 646 -54.34 0.98 -22.45
N ALA A 647 -53.95 0.81 -23.72
CA ALA A 647 -53.69 1.94 -24.60
C ALA A 647 -55.03 2.64 -24.91
N GLU A 648 -55.29 3.80 -24.30
CA GLU A 648 -56.42 4.64 -24.72
C GLU A 648 -56.24 5.05 -26.18
N VAL A 649 -57.15 4.59 -27.04
CA VAL A 649 -57.30 5.06 -28.41
C VAL A 649 -58.02 6.41 -28.36
N VAL A 650 -57.27 7.49 -28.54
CA VAL A 650 -57.88 8.79 -28.87
C VAL A 650 -58.20 8.76 -30.36
N VAL A 651 -59.48 8.57 -30.69
CA VAL A 651 -59.99 8.81 -32.05
C VAL A 651 -60.13 10.32 -32.21
N SER A 652 -59.24 10.95 -32.99
CA SER A 652 -59.48 12.31 -33.46
C SER A 652 -60.57 12.27 -34.54
N PRO A 653 -61.64 13.07 -34.46
CA PRO A 653 -62.60 13.16 -35.54
C PRO A 653 -61.97 13.86 -36.76
N SER A 654 -62.26 13.31 -37.93
CA SER A 654 -61.91 13.84 -39.25
C SER A 654 -62.52 15.22 -39.47
N LEU A 655 -61.72 16.17 -39.97
CA LEU A 655 -62.24 17.34 -40.68
C LEU A 655 -61.43 17.50 -41.97
N ASP A 656 -62.09 17.20 -43.09
CA ASP A 656 -61.62 17.48 -44.44
C ASP A 656 -62.01 18.92 -44.84
N LEU A 657 -61.01 19.67 -45.34
CA LEU A 657 -60.96 20.67 -46.43
C LEU A 657 -62.10 21.73 -46.51
N ALA A 658 -61.89 23.06 -46.55
CA ALA A 658 -61.06 23.92 -47.43
C ALA A 658 -61.31 25.44 -47.05
N PRO A 659 -60.90 26.50 -47.81
CA PRO A 659 -59.58 26.94 -48.31
C PRO A 659 -59.23 28.44 -48.03
N MET A 660 -57.99 28.84 -48.43
CA MET A 660 -57.46 30.18 -48.87
C MET A 660 -57.02 31.30 -47.86
N ARG A 661 -55.68 31.44 -47.77
CA ARG A 661 -54.72 32.61 -47.89
C ARG A 661 -55.18 34.09 -47.70
N PRO A 662 -54.32 35.10 -47.35
CA PRO A 662 -52.85 35.20 -47.60
C PRO A 662 -51.91 35.93 -46.54
N VAL A 663 -50.58 35.71 -46.69
CA VAL A 663 -49.40 36.65 -46.61
C VAL A 663 -49.14 37.42 -45.28
N VAL A 664 -47.96 37.39 -44.64
CA VAL A 664 -46.67 38.06 -44.97
C VAL A 664 -45.44 37.35 -44.35
N GLU A 665 -44.35 37.37 -45.11
CA GLU A 665 -42.96 36.87 -44.96
C GLU A 665 -42.06 37.59 -43.89
N PRO A 666 -40.89 37.03 -43.45
CA PRO A 666 -39.64 37.20 -44.22
C PRO A 666 -38.67 35.98 -44.31
N LYS A 667 -38.32 35.67 -45.57
CA LYS A 667 -37.01 35.42 -46.21
C LYS A 667 -35.82 34.79 -45.46
N VAL A 668 -35.64 33.49 -45.73
CA VAL A 668 -34.54 32.76 -46.42
C VAL A 668 -33.17 33.45 -46.66
N ALA A 669 -32.08 32.72 -46.40
CA ALA A 669 -30.97 32.52 -47.35
C ALA A 669 -30.22 31.19 -47.10
N VAL A 670 -30.11 30.38 -48.15
CA VAL A 670 -29.42 29.09 -48.23
C VAL A 670 -28.08 29.27 -48.98
N VAL A 671 -27.04 28.63 -48.42
CA VAL A 671 -25.78 28.06 -48.97
C VAL A 671 -25.42 28.29 -50.46
N PRO A 672 -24.12 28.48 -50.75
CA PRO A 672 -23.49 27.93 -51.95
C PRO A 672 -22.32 26.93 -51.68
N PRO A 673 -21.93 26.11 -52.69
CA PRO A 673 -21.15 24.86 -52.56
C PRO A 673 -19.64 25.04 -52.88
N PRO A 674 -18.80 23.97 -52.86
CA PRO A 674 -17.34 24.10 -52.74
C PRO A 674 -16.60 24.19 -54.09
N GLY A 675 -15.47 24.91 -54.10
CA GLY A 675 -14.58 25.00 -55.27
C GLY A 675 -13.18 25.56 -55.01
N LYS A 676 -12.20 24.64 -55.05
CA LYS A 676 -10.79 24.72 -55.53
C LYS A 676 -9.79 25.79 -55.02
N VAL A 677 -8.78 25.23 -54.33
CA VAL A 677 -7.32 25.51 -54.25
C VAL A 677 -6.75 26.66 -55.10
N ALA A 678 -6.07 27.60 -54.42
CA ALA A 678 -4.88 28.31 -54.91
C ALA A 678 -3.97 28.69 -53.72
N ALA A 679 -2.66 28.68 -53.99
CA ALA A 679 -1.55 28.69 -53.06
C ALA A 679 -1.48 29.89 -52.08
N VAL A 680 -1.02 29.63 -50.85
CA VAL A 680 -0.53 30.67 -49.93
C VAL A 680 0.94 30.42 -49.64
N ILE A 681 1.68 31.51 -49.83
CA ILE A 681 3.13 31.72 -49.87
C ILE A 681 3.75 31.48 -48.48
N PRO A 682 4.96 30.89 -48.37
CA PRO A 682 5.62 30.67 -47.10
C PRO A 682 6.09 31.99 -46.49
N GLN A 683 5.73 32.25 -45.22
CA GLN A 683 6.37 33.31 -44.45
C GLN A 683 7.78 32.87 -44.03
N GLU A 684 8.75 33.75 -44.27
CA GLU A 684 10.18 33.54 -44.01
C GLU A 684 10.48 33.28 -42.52
N PRO A 685 11.45 32.40 -42.22
CA PRO A 685 12.00 32.26 -40.87
C PRO A 685 12.85 33.49 -40.50
N PRO A 686 12.90 33.90 -39.22
CA PRO A 686 13.76 34.99 -38.78
C PRO A 686 15.24 34.63 -39.01
N LYS A 687 15.93 35.52 -39.71
CA LYS A 687 17.35 35.41 -40.10
C LYS A 687 18.27 35.34 -38.88
N ALA A 688 19.19 34.38 -38.93
CA ALA A 688 20.35 34.27 -38.07
C ALA A 688 21.28 35.48 -38.24
N VAL A 689 21.68 36.11 -37.14
CA VAL A 689 22.82 37.02 -37.11
C VAL A 689 24.05 36.20 -36.71
N VAL A 690 24.95 36.05 -37.67
CA VAL A 690 26.29 35.51 -37.49
C VAL A 690 27.14 36.58 -36.81
N ARG A 691 27.78 36.25 -35.68
CA ARG A 691 29.01 36.92 -35.24
C ARG A 691 30.14 35.90 -35.21
N GLU A 692 31.28 36.36 -35.66
CA GLU A 692 32.48 35.62 -36.04
C GLU A 692 33.06 34.68 -34.98
N VAL A 693 33.75 33.68 -35.51
CA VAL A 693 34.52 32.66 -34.84
C VAL A 693 35.83 33.24 -34.32
N GLU A 694 36.11 33.08 -33.03
CA GLU A 694 37.48 33.07 -32.51
C GLU A 694 37.74 31.73 -31.78
N LYS A 695 38.88 31.12 -32.07
CA LYS A 695 39.37 29.83 -31.54
C LYS A 695 40.45 30.07 -30.45
N PRO A 696 40.80 29.05 -29.65
CA PRO A 696 40.59 28.97 -28.20
C PRO A 696 41.73 29.55 -27.33
N ARG A 697 41.40 30.02 -26.12
CA ARG A 697 42.37 30.21 -25.03
C ARG A 697 42.10 29.24 -23.87
N VAL A 698 43.21 28.67 -23.39
CA VAL A 698 43.39 27.72 -22.29
C VAL A 698 42.80 28.24 -20.96
N PRO A 699 42.30 27.39 -20.04
CA PRO A 699 41.47 27.81 -18.91
C PRO A 699 42.25 28.61 -17.86
N GLY A 700 41.80 29.83 -17.59
CA GLY A 700 42.09 30.57 -16.36
C GLY A 700 40.92 30.43 -15.39
N VAL A 701 41.23 30.01 -14.17
CA VAL A 701 40.31 29.79 -13.05
C VAL A 701 39.38 31.00 -12.83
N PRO A 702 38.04 30.83 -12.76
CA PRO A 702 37.17 31.88 -12.23
C PRO A 702 36.74 31.59 -10.79
N TYR A 703 37.23 32.50 -9.95
CA TYR A 703 36.72 33.01 -8.67
C TYR A 703 35.36 32.54 -8.15
N VAL A 704 35.37 32.15 -6.87
CA VAL A 704 34.22 32.03 -5.97
C VAL A 704 33.50 33.38 -5.86
N VAL A 705 32.21 33.40 -6.23
CA VAL A 705 31.29 34.46 -5.83
C VAL A 705 30.75 34.10 -4.45
N ALA A 706 31.10 34.89 -3.44
CA ALA A 706 30.48 34.79 -2.12
C ALA A 706 28.95 35.02 -2.22
N PRO A 707 28.13 34.26 -1.49
CA PRO A 707 26.68 34.45 -1.53
C PRO A 707 26.32 35.84 -0.99
N SER A 708 25.42 36.52 -1.69
CA SER A 708 24.79 37.75 -1.23
C SER A 708 24.12 37.49 0.12
N ALA A 709 24.52 38.22 1.16
CA ALA A 709 23.90 38.14 2.47
C ALA A 709 22.40 38.40 2.38
N ALA A 710 21.59 37.48 2.92
CA ALA A 710 20.16 37.71 3.12
C ALA A 710 19.95 38.92 4.03
N ALA A 711 18.89 39.70 3.79
CA ALA A 711 18.54 40.81 4.66
C ALA A 711 18.33 40.31 6.10
N PRO A 712 18.89 41.00 7.13
CA PRO A 712 18.83 40.52 8.51
C PRO A 712 17.37 40.42 8.99
N VAL A 713 17.03 39.32 9.68
CA VAL A 713 15.69 39.13 10.24
C VAL A 713 15.43 40.21 11.28
N GLU A 714 14.33 40.95 11.11
CA GLU A 714 13.91 41.97 12.06
C GLU A 714 13.29 41.28 13.30
N TRP A 715 13.98 41.37 14.43
CA TRP A 715 13.58 40.71 15.67
C TRP A 715 12.63 41.58 16.50
N PRO A 716 11.54 41.02 17.06
CA PRO A 716 10.70 41.74 18.00
C PRO A 716 11.49 42.07 19.29
N PRO A 717 11.14 43.17 20.00
CA PRO A 717 11.73 43.49 21.30
C PRO A 717 11.24 42.50 22.36
N LEU A 718 12.12 41.62 22.83
CA LEU A 718 11.83 40.56 23.79
C LEU A 718 12.69 40.78 25.04
N ALA A 719 12.06 40.85 26.21
CA ALA A 719 12.72 41.03 27.50
C ALA A 719 12.42 39.83 28.39
N VAL A 720 13.45 39.08 28.79
CA VAL A 720 13.31 37.96 29.72
C VAL A 720 13.54 38.49 31.13
N SER A 721 12.51 38.53 31.98
CA SER A 721 12.59 39.10 33.33
C SER A 721 12.69 38.06 34.45
N GLY A 722 12.43 36.78 34.16
CA GLY A 722 12.59 35.70 35.14
C GLY A 722 12.28 34.33 34.58
N ILE A 723 12.80 33.29 35.21
CA ILE A 723 12.52 31.88 34.90
C ILE A 723 12.07 31.18 36.18
N MET A 724 11.05 30.32 36.06
CA MET A 724 10.42 29.62 37.17
C MET A 724 10.27 28.13 36.83
N GLY A 725 10.32 27.25 37.83
CA GLY A 725 10.17 25.79 37.67
C GLY A 725 11.49 25.03 37.45
N LYS A 726 11.41 23.69 37.33
CA LYS A 726 12.56 22.78 37.13
C LYS A 726 12.27 21.76 36.02
N GLY A 727 13.32 21.28 35.34
CA GLY A 727 13.21 20.26 34.30
C GLY A 727 12.45 20.73 33.05
N LYS A 728 11.68 19.84 32.42
CA LYS A 728 10.89 20.12 31.20
C LYS A 728 9.68 21.05 31.40
N GLY A 729 9.34 21.39 32.64
CA GLY A 729 8.22 22.28 33.00
C GLY A 729 8.62 23.71 33.35
N ARG A 730 9.76 24.20 32.85
CA ARG A 730 10.17 25.60 33.09
C ARG A 730 9.25 26.57 32.36
N LEU A 731 8.97 27.70 33.02
CA LEU A 731 8.23 28.82 32.48
C LEU A 731 9.10 30.07 32.55
N ALA A 732 9.04 30.91 31.52
CA ALA A 732 9.78 32.16 31.43
C ALA A 732 8.81 33.35 31.43
N SER A 733 9.16 34.41 32.17
CA SER A 733 8.50 35.70 32.08
C SER A 733 9.13 36.50 30.94
N VAL A 734 8.41 36.64 29.83
CA VAL A 734 8.86 37.34 28.61
C VAL A 734 7.90 38.49 28.33
N ASN A 735 8.42 39.73 28.31
CA ASN A 735 7.60 40.95 28.17
C ASN A 735 6.41 41.02 29.15
N GLY A 736 6.58 40.49 30.37
CA GLY A 736 5.54 40.47 31.40
C GLY A 736 4.51 39.32 31.29
N LYS A 737 4.67 38.39 30.32
CA LYS A 737 3.84 37.18 30.20
C LYS A 737 4.62 35.93 30.60
N VAL A 738 3.97 35.02 31.33
CA VAL A 738 4.54 33.72 31.71
C VAL A 738 4.27 32.72 30.57
N LEU A 739 5.32 32.20 29.96
CA LEU A 739 5.28 31.36 28.76
C LEU A 739 6.16 30.11 28.92
N GLY A 740 5.74 28.99 28.33
CA GLY A 740 6.48 27.74 28.30
C GLY A 740 7.20 27.47 26.97
N ALA A 741 7.97 26.39 26.92
CA ALA A 741 8.55 25.91 25.68
C ALA A 741 7.43 25.52 24.68
N GLY A 742 7.53 26.02 23.45
CA GLY A 742 6.49 25.88 22.42
C GLY A 742 5.59 27.11 22.25
N ASP A 743 5.49 27.99 23.25
CA ASP A 743 4.67 29.19 23.18
C ASP A 743 5.31 30.27 22.29
N SER A 744 4.46 31.13 21.71
CA SER A 744 4.91 32.21 20.82
C SER A 744 4.49 33.59 21.32
N ILE A 745 5.38 34.56 21.19
CA ILE A 745 5.14 35.96 21.53
C ILE A 745 5.72 36.88 20.46
N GLN A 746 4.88 37.78 19.93
CA GLN A 746 5.26 38.78 18.91
C GLN A 746 5.99 38.19 17.69
N GLY A 747 5.61 36.97 17.26
CA GLY A 747 6.19 36.30 16.10
C GLY A 747 7.49 35.51 16.38
N ALA A 748 7.95 35.46 17.63
CA ALA A 748 9.03 34.61 18.08
C ALA A 748 8.50 33.44 18.93
N LYS A 749 8.99 32.22 18.68
CA LYS A 749 8.60 31.00 19.40
C LYS A 749 9.70 30.58 20.37
N ILE A 750 9.33 30.19 21.59
CA ILE A 750 10.27 29.65 22.58
C ILE A 750 10.59 28.21 22.21
N LEU A 751 11.85 27.94 21.91
CA LEU A 751 12.37 26.58 21.66
C LEU A 751 12.77 25.89 22.95
N GLU A 752 13.46 26.62 23.83
CA GLU A 752 13.99 26.06 25.07
C GLU A 752 14.07 27.13 26.17
N ILE A 753 13.88 26.71 27.42
CA ILE A 753 14.07 27.51 28.62
C ILE A 753 15.11 26.82 29.50
N THR A 754 16.30 27.42 29.64
CA THR A 754 17.37 26.93 30.51
C THR A 754 17.22 27.49 31.94
N SER A 755 18.21 27.31 32.81
CA SER A 755 18.21 27.90 34.15
C SER A 755 18.34 29.44 34.17
N ASP A 756 18.89 30.02 33.10
CA ASP A 756 19.37 31.41 33.05
C ASP A 756 19.12 32.09 31.69
N SER A 757 18.52 31.39 30.73
CA SER A 757 18.27 31.89 29.38
C SER A 757 17.01 31.31 28.74
N VAL A 758 16.51 32.01 27.72
CA VAL A 758 15.41 31.54 26.87
C VAL A 758 15.86 31.60 25.42
N VAL A 759 15.70 30.49 24.71
CA VAL A 759 16.03 30.36 23.29
C VAL A 759 14.78 30.59 22.47
N PHE A 760 14.80 31.62 21.62
CA PHE A 760 13.71 31.97 20.72
C PHE A 760 14.09 31.66 19.27
N THR A 761 13.11 31.30 18.46
CA THR A 761 13.24 31.31 17.00
C THR A 761 12.27 32.30 16.36
N CYS A 762 12.73 33.03 15.35
CA CYS A 762 11.93 33.91 14.51
C CYS A 762 12.39 33.80 13.06
N LYS A 763 11.49 33.42 12.15
CA LYS A 763 11.77 33.25 10.70
C LYS A 763 13.04 32.43 10.38
N GLY A 764 13.30 31.39 11.16
CA GLY A 764 14.44 30.48 10.96
C GLY A 764 15.75 30.92 11.62
N GLU A 765 15.84 32.15 12.13
CA GLU A 765 16.94 32.56 13.00
C GLU A 765 16.63 32.22 14.46
N THR A 766 17.68 31.92 15.23
CA THR A 766 17.58 31.61 16.67
C THR A 766 18.36 32.65 17.47
N LYS A 767 17.77 33.13 18.58
CA LYS A 767 18.44 34.01 19.55
C LYS A 767 18.22 33.52 20.97
N THR A 768 19.29 33.53 21.75
CA THR A 768 19.27 33.24 23.18
C THR A 768 19.28 34.55 23.95
N ILE A 769 18.32 34.73 24.86
CA ILE A 769 18.22 35.92 25.72
C ILE A 769 18.39 35.48 27.17
N LEU A 770 19.42 36.02 27.83
CA LEU A 770 19.66 35.80 29.26
C LEU A 770 18.62 36.49 30.13
N VAL A 771 18.32 35.93 31.29
CA VAL A 771 17.45 36.57 32.29
C VAL A 771 18.02 37.94 32.69
N GLY A 772 17.17 38.97 32.64
CA GLY A 772 17.53 40.37 32.88
C GLY A 772 18.02 41.13 31.63
N LYS A 773 18.01 40.50 30.44
CA LYS A 773 18.41 41.12 29.16
C LYS A 773 17.23 41.25 28.19
N THR A 774 17.37 42.16 27.22
CA THR A 774 16.42 42.38 26.13
C THR A 774 17.06 42.06 24.78
N SER A 775 16.27 41.68 23.77
CA SER A 775 16.73 41.34 22.42
C SER A 775 17.32 42.53 21.64
N GLY A 776 17.29 43.73 22.23
CA GLY A 776 17.72 44.99 21.62
C GLY A 776 18.73 45.76 22.46
N ARG A 777 19.95 45.22 22.58
CA ARG A 777 21.25 45.92 22.44
C ARG A 777 22.40 44.94 22.63
#